data_AF-A0A4R6BB86-F1
#
_entry.id   AF-A0A4R6BB86-F1
#
_cell.length_a   1.000
_cell.length_b   1.000
_cell.length_c   1.000
_cell.angle_alpha   90.00
_cell.angle_beta   90.00
_cell.angle_gamma   90.00
#
_symmetry.space_group_name_H-M   'P 1'
#
loop_
_entity.id
_entity.type
_entity.pdbx_description
1 polymer ?
#
loop_
_entity_poly.entity_id
_entity_poly.type
_entity_poly.pdbx_seq_one_letter_code
_entity_poly.pdbx_strand_id
1 'polypeptide(L)'
;MSNNTFYVTTPIYYPSGKLHIGHAYSTVAGDAIARYKRLQGYDVRYLTGTDEHGQKIQEKAQAAGKPEIEYLNEIIADIQALWQKLEISNDDFIRTTEERHKKVVEKIFERLLAQGDIYLGEYEGWYSVPDETYYTETQLVDPICEGDKIVGGKSPDSGHPVELVKEESYFFKLSKYADRLVKYYEEHPEFIQPVSRKNEMLNNFIKPGLEDLAVSRTSFDWGIKVPSNPKHVVYVWIDALTNYISALGYLTDDDTLFKKYWPADIHLMAKEIVRFHTIIWPVLLMALDLPLPKRVFAHGWILMKDGKMSKSKGNVVDPHVLIDRYGLDAVRYYLLRELPFGSDGVFTPEAFIDRTNFDLANDLGNLVNRTIAMINKYFGGELSGYKGQLHEKDAELEALALETKQRYDEAMENLQFSVALQEIWKLISRTNKYIDETTPWILAKDESEKELLESVMYHLLENIRFAAVLLRPFLTQTPYKIFDQMNLNDDQLQNFESLNTYGQLGQIKVTETPTPIFPRLDAEKEVEFIKESMQPAKVEEAVPSKEEITIDTFDQIELKVATIIDADHVKKAKKLLKIQVDLGDEKRQIVSGIAEYYKPEDIIGKKVIVVTNLKSVNLRGEKSEGMILSAEKDGQLTLVSVPSSIINGSIVK
;
A
#
# COMPACT_ATOMS: atom_id res chain seq x y z
N MET A 1 25.21 -22.49 -18.16
CA MET A 1 24.97 -22.89 -16.75
C MET A 1 23.47 -23.08 -16.63
N SER A 2 22.97 -24.18 -16.07
CA SER A 2 21.54 -24.29 -15.77
C SER A 2 21.24 -23.26 -14.67
N ASN A 3 20.56 -22.17 -14.99
CA ASN A 3 20.20 -21.17 -13.99
C ASN A 3 19.35 -21.86 -12.91
N ASN A 4 19.83 -21.84 -11.67
CA ASN A 4 19.05 -22.35 -10.54
C ASN A 4 17.73 -21.57 -10.47
N THR A 5 16.63 -22.26 -10.24
CA THR A 5 15.33 -21.63 -10.05
C THR A 5 15.23 -21.02 -8.65
N PHE A 6 14.51 -19.92 -8.52
CA PHE A 6 14.19 -19.32 -7.23
C PHE A 6 12.72 -18.87 -7.20
N TYR A 7 11.90 -19.51 -6.37
CA TYR A 7 10.49 -19.19 -6.22
C TYR A 7 10.22 -18.49 -4.90
N VAL A 8 9.82 -17.21 -4.97
CA VAL A 8 9.49 -16.38 -3.81
C VAL A 8 8.05 -15.90 -3.88
N THR A 9 7.39 -15.81 -2.73
CA THR A 9 6.00 -15.35 -2.65
C THR A 9 5.79 -14.34 -1.51
N THR A 10 4.81 -13.46 -1.65
CA THR A 10 4.20 -12.72 -0.54
C THR A 10 2.98 -13.46 0.00
N PRO A 11 2.31 -12.96 1.05
CA PRO A 11 0.91 -13.29 1.26
C PRO A 11 0.08 -12.77 0.08
N ILE A 12 -1.10 -13.34 -0.11
CA ILE A 12 -2.15 -12.72 -0.92
C ILE A 12 -3.00 -11.84 0.01
N TYR A 13 -3.35 -10.64 -0.45
CA TYR A 13 -3.94 -9.61 0.41
C TYR A 13 -5.46 -9.63 0.36
N TYR A 14 -6.10 -9.45 1.51
CA TYR A 14 -7.55 -9.41 1.63
C TYR A 14 -8.10 -8.02 1.24
N PRO A 15 -8.82 -7.87 0.11
CA PRO A 15 -9.21 -6.59 -0.48
C PRO A 15 -10.46 -6.01 0.20
N SER A 16 -10.42 -5.86 1.53
CA SER A 16 -11.50 -5.20 2.30
C SER A 16 -11.39 -3.67 2.34
N GLY A 17 -10.40 -3.12 1.63
CA GLY A 17 -10.21 -1.69 1.40
C GLY A 17 -8.80 -1.37 0.91
N LYS A 18 -8.49 -0.07 0.78
CA LYS A 18 -7.17 0.41 0.35
C LYS A 18 -6.02 -0.16 1.19
N LEU A 19 -4.94 -0.52 0.51
CA LEU A 19 -3.68 -0.94 1.13
C LEU A 19 -2.96 0.26 1.78
N HIS A 20 -1.98 -0.06 2.61
CA HIS A 20 -1.18 0.89 3.37
C HIS A 20 0.29 0.43 3.38
N ILE A 21 1.20 1.24 3.91
CA ILE A 21 2.65 0.95 3.89
C ILE A 21 3.03 -0.44 4.45
N GLY A 22 2.28 -0.97 5.43
CA GLY A 22 2.49 -2.34 5.93
C GLY A 22 2.33 -3.45 4.88
N HIS A 23 1.40 -3.29 3.92
CA HIS A 23 1.24 -4.22 2.80
C HIS A 23 2.38 -4.04 1.79
N ALA A 24 2.70 -2.78 1.49
CA ALA A 24 3.82 -2.43 0.61
C ALA A 24 5.15 -2.99 1.12
N TYR A 25 5.37 -3.03 2.44
CA TYR A 25 6.60 -3.55 3.04
C TYR A 25 6.90 -5.00 2.65
N SER A 26 5.91 -5.89 2.79
CA SER A 26 6.08 -7.31 2.47
C SER A 26 6.33 -7.51 0.97
N THR A 27 5.61 -6.76 0.12
CA THR A 27 5.76 -6.84 -1.35
C THR A 27 7.09 -6.24 -1.81
N VAL A 28 7.52 -5.10 -1.28
CA VAL A 28 8.82 -4.48 -1.59
C VAL A 28 9.98 -5.36 -1.14
N ALA A 29 9.87 -6.04 0.01
CA ALA A 29 10.87 -7.01 0.46
C ALA A 29 10.95 -8.24 -0.46
N GLY A 30 9.81 -8.77 -0.91
CA GLY A 30 9.75 -9.84 -1.92
C GLY A 30 10.36 -9.42 -3.25
N ASP A 31 10.07 -8.21 -3.69
CA ASP A 31 10.66 -7.64 -4.91
C ASP A 31 12.17 -7.44 -4.78
N ALA A 32 12.66 -6.98 -3.62
CA ALA A 32 14.09 -6.79 -3.39
C ALA A 32 14.87 -8.11 -3.46
N ILE A 33 14.38 -9.17 -2.81
CA ILE A 33 15.05 -10.48 -2.91
C ILE A 33 14.91 -11.08 -4.31
N ALA A 34 13.77 -10.92 -4.98
CA ALA A 34 13.59 -11.37 -6.36
C ALA A 34 14.57 -10.69 -7.32
N ARG A 35 14.71 -9.36 -7.25
CA ARG A 35 15.65 -8.58 -8.05
C ARG A 35 17.10 -8.95 -7.77
N TYR A 36 17.46 -9.14 -6.50
CA TYR A 36 18.79 -9.60 -6.12
C TYR A 36 19.11 -10.98 -6.72
N LYS A 37 18.19 -11.94 -6.63
CA LYS A 37 18.38 -13.27 -7.24
C LYS A 37 18.46 -13.21 -8.76
N ARG A 38 17.65 -12.39 -9.43
CA ARG A 38 17.77 -12.15 -10.88
C ARG A 38 19.13 -11.54 -11.23
N LEU A 39 19.63 -10.60 -10.41
CA LEU A 39 20.93 -9.97 -10.60
C LEU A 39 22.11 -10.95 -10.45
N GLN A 40 21.93 -12.01 -9.65
CA GLN A 40 22.84 -13.16 -9.54
C GLN A 40 22.64 -14.22 -10.65
N GLY A 41 21.73 -13.99 -11.61
CA GLY A 41 21.49 -14.91 -12.73
C GLY A 41 20.53 -16.06 -12.43
N TYR A 42 19.80 -16.04 -11.31
CA TYR A 42 18.76 -17.06 -11.04
C TYR A 42 17.56 -16.90 -11.99
N ASP A 43 16.93 -18.02 -12.31
CA ASP A 43 15.62 -18.05 -12.95
C ASP A 43 14.54 -17.86 -11.87
N VAL A 44 14.09 -16.62 -11.71
CA VAL A 44 13.21 -16.23 -10.60
C VAL A 44 11.74 -16.26 -11.02
N ARG A 45 10.90 -16.81 -10.14
CA ARG A 45 9.46 -16.64 -10.15
C ARG A 45 9.05 -15.91 -8.88
N TYR A 46 8.41 -14.76 -9.00
CA TYR A 46 7.92 -13.96 -7.88
C TYR A 46 6.39 -13.84 -7.95
N LEU A 47 5.70 -14.37 -6.92
CA LEU A 47 4.24 -14.37 -6.83
C LEU A 47 3.72 -13.41 -5.74
N THR A 48 2.69 -12.63 -6.09
CA THR A 48 1.81 -11.91 -5.17
C THR A 48 0.36 -12.05 -5.64
N GLY A 49 -0.62 -11.52 -4.91
CA GLY A 49 -2.03 -11.65 -5.31
C GLY A 49 -3.04 -11.20 -4.26
N THR A 50 -4.28 -11.63 -4.43
CA THR A 50 -5.44 -11.25 -3.60
C THR A 50 -6.27 -12.45 -3.16
N ASP A 51 -6.65 -12.43 -1.88
CA ASP A 51 -7.58 -13.37 -1.25
C ASP A 51 -8.98 -12.78 -1.28
N GLU A 52 -9.87 -13.30 -2.11
CA GLU A 52 -11.05 -12.61 -2.60
C GLU A 52 -12.36 -13.25 -2.14
N HIS A 53 -12.31 -14.33 -1.37
CA HIS A 53 -13.50 -15.02 -0.88
C HIS A 53 -13.73 -14.75 0.61
N GLY A 54 -14.91 -15.13 1.11
CA GLY A 54 -15.26 -15.01 2.52
C GLY A 54 -16.43 -14.06 2.82
N GLN A 55 -16.99 -14.22 4.02
CA GLN A 55 -18.18 -13.50 4.48
C GLN A 55 -17.98 -11.98 4.49
N LYS A 56 -16.81 -11.50 4.91
CA LYS A 56 -16.55 -10.06 5.05
C LYS A 56 -16.48 -9.34 3.70
N ILE A 57 -15.99 -9.98 2.64
CA ILE A 57 -16.11 -9.42 1.26
C ILE A 57 -17.59 -9.35 0.86
N GLN A 58 -18.37 -10.41 1.10
CA GLN A 58 -19.79 -10.42 0.76
C GLN A 58 -20.55 -9.30 1.47
N GLU A 59 -20.35 -9.13 2.78
CA GLU A 59 -20.98 -8.06 3.57
C GLU A 59 -20.58 -6.66 3.06
N LYS A 60 -19.31 -6.46 2.70
CA LYS A 60 -18.80 -5.20 2.16
C LYS A 60 -19.39 -4.86 0.79
N ALA A 61 -19.49 -5.85 -0.09
CA ALA A 61 -20.09 -5.68 -1.41
C ALA A 61 -21.58 -5.36 -1.29
N GLN A 62 -22.31 -6.07 -0.42
CA GLN A 62 -23.72 -5.81 -0.12
C GLN A 62 -23.93 -4.40 0.47
N ALA A 63 -23.10 -3.98 1.44
CA ALA A 63 -23.16 -2.65 2.02
C ALA A 63 -22.85 -1.54 0.98
N ALA A 64 -22.04 -1.85 -0.03
CA ALA A 64 -21.77 -0.96 -1.15
C ALA A 64 -22.84 -1.02 -2.26
N GLY A 65 -23.82 -1.92 -2.17
CA GLY A 65 -24.85 -2.13 -3.18
C GLY A 65 -24.31 -2.68 -4.51
N LYS A 66 -23.20 -3.42 -4.49
CA LYS A 66 -22.52 -3.96 -5.68
C LYS A 66 -22.44 -5.49 -5.63
N PRO A 67 -22.46 -6.19 -6.79
CA PRO A 67 -22.03 -7.58 -6.87
C PRO A 67 -20.59 -7.75 -6.37
N GLU A 68 -20.29 -8.89 -5.73
CA GLU A 68 -19.01 -9.14 -5.07
C GLU A 68 -17.83 -9.00 -6.04
N ILE A 69 -17.94 -9.55 -7.25
CA ILE A 69 -16.86 -9.46 -8.26
C ILE A 69 -16.63 -8.02 -8.75
N GLU A 70 -17.68 -7.21 -8.85
CA GLU A 70 -17.57 -5.81 -9.25
C GLU A 70 -16.93 -4.97 -8.13
N TYR A 71 -17.34 -5.20 -6.88
CA TYR A 71 -16.73 -4.60 -5.70
C TYR A 71 -15.23 -4.91 -5.63
N LEU A 72 -14.85 -6.17 -5.85
CA LEU A 72 -13.47 -6.63 -5.83
C LEU A 72 -12.63 -6.03 -6.95
N ASN A 73 -13.15 -6.03 -8.19
CA ASN A 73 -12.40 -5.55 -9.35
C ASN A 73 -11.91 -4.11 -9.19
N GLU A 74 -12.69 -3.23 -8.53
CA GLU A 74 -12.29 -1.85 -8.24
C GLU A 74 -11.09 -1.78 -7.27
N ILE A 75 -11.13 -2.58 -6.20
CA ILE A 75 -10.07 -2.60 -5.18
C ILE A 75 -8.81 -3.24 -5.73
N ILE A 76 -8.95 -4.30 -6.53
CA ILE A 76 -7.81 -5.01 -7.12
C ILE A 76 -7.12 -4.15 -8.17
N ALA A 77 -7.86 -3.34 -8.93
CA ALA A 77 -7.27 -2.36 -9.83
C ALA A 77 -6.39 -1.35 -9.08
N ASP A 78 -6.82 -0.87 -7.90
CA ASP A 78 -6.02 0.00 -7.03
C ASP A 78 -4.76 -0.72 -6.50
N ILE A 79 -4.90 -1.97 -6.07
CA ILE A 79 -3.77 -2.82 -5.62
C ILE A 79 -2.73 -3.00 -6.73
N GLN A 80 -3.17 -3.37 -7.94
CA GLN A 80 -2.29 -3.56 -9.10
C GLN A 80 -1.65 -2.23 -9.52
N ALA A 81 -2.39 -1.12 -9.48
CA ALA A 81 -1.85 0.20 -9.74
C ALA A 81 -0.78 0.58 -8.71
N LEU A 82 -0.97 0.25 -7.43
CA LEU A 82 0.05 0.44 -6.40
C LEU A 82 1.32 -0.39 -6.68
N TRP A 83 1.17 -1.65 -7.08
CA TRP A 83 2.32 -2.50 -7.45
C TRP A 83 3.08 -1.99 -8.67
N GLN A 84 2.36 -1.51 -9.69
CA GLN A 84 2.99 -0.85 -10.83
C GLN A 84 3.73 0.42 -10.41
N LYS A 85 3.10 1.25 -9.56
CA LYS A 85 3.70 2.49 -9.03
C LYS A 85 4.92 2.22 -8.16
N LEU A 86 4.93 1.08 -7.45
CA LEU A 86 6.08 0.61 -6.66
C LEU A 86 7.15 -0.12 -7.50
N GLU A 87 6.93 -0.25 -8.80
CA GLU A 87 7.73 -1.05 -9.73
C GLU A 87 8.01 -2.47 -9.20
N ILE A 88 6.98 -3.11 -8.65
CA ILE A 88 7.06 -4.50 -8.22
C ILE A 88 7.20 -5.40 -9.45
N SER A 89 8.22 -6.25 -9.45
CA SER A 89 8.59 -7.15 -10.55
C SER A 89 8.05 -8.56 -10.35
N ASN A 90 6.81 -8.69 -9.85
CA ASN A 90 6.15 -9.98 -9.74
C ASN A 90 5.86 -10.55 -11.14
N ASP A 91 6.10 -11.85 -11.31
CA ASP A 91 5.90 -12.55 -12.58
C ASP A 91 4.45 -13.02 -12.76
N ASP A 92 3.65 -13.00 -11.69
CA ASP A 92 2.22 -13.29 -11.69
C ASP A 92 1.52 -12.56 -10.55
N PHE A 93 0.24 -12.31 -10.75
CA PHE A 93 -0.67 -11.76 -9.76
C PHE A 93 -1.87 -12.71 -9.67
N ILE A 94 -1.88 -13.57 -8.65
CA ILE A 94 -2.94 -14.58 -8.50
C ILE A 94 -4.18 -13.97 -7.84
N ARG A 95 -5.34 -14.22 -8.42
CA ARG A 95 -6.64 -13.91 -7.83
C ARG A 95 -7.35 -15.21 -7.48
N THR A 96 -7.80 -15.37 -6.24
CA THR A 96 -8.52 -16.60 -5.83
C THR A 96 -9.87 -16.77 -6.56
N THR A 97 -10.41 -15.70 -7.15
CA THR A 97 -11.61 -15.77 -8.01
C THR A 97 -11.36 -16.36 -9.39
N GLU A 98 -10.09 -16.52 -9.82
CA GLU A 98 -9.75 -17.06 -11.14
C GLU A 98 -10.06 -18.55 -11.25
N GLU A 99 -10.54 -18.96 -12.43
CA GLU A 99 -10.91 -20.36 -12.70
C GLU A 99 -9.73 -21.33 -12.53
N ARG A 100 -8.51 -20.90 -12.87
CA ARG A 100 -7.29 -21.70 -12.66
C ARG A 100 -7.02 -22.00 -11.19
N HIS A 101 -7.47 -21.12 -10.28
CA HIS A 101 -7.33 -21.32 -8.85
C HIS A 101 -8.45 -22.22 -8.33
N LYS A 102 -9.71 -21.90 -8.67
CA LYS A 102 -10.90 -22.62 -8.23
C LYS A 102 -10.84 -24.11 -8.49
N LYS A 103 -10.49 -24.50 -9.73
CA LYS A 103 -10.35 -25.90 -10.13
C LYS A 103 -9.33 -26.67 -9.30
N VAL A 104 -8.26 -26.00 -8.87
CA VAL A 104 -7.20 -26.65 -8.08
C VAL A 104 -7.67 -26.87 -6.65
N VAL A 105 -8.32 -25.87 -6.05
CA VAL A 105 -8.93 -25.98 -4.71
C VAL A 105 -9.99 -27.08 -4.69
N GLU A 106 -10.88 -27.12 -5.68
CA GLU A 106 -11.90 -28.16 -5.83
C GLU A 106 -11.28 -29.56 -5.87
N LYS A 107 -10.26 -29.77 -6.72
CA LYS A 107 -9.55 -31.05 -6.84
C LYS A 107 -8.82 -31.44 -5.55
N ILE A 108 -8.20 -30.49 -4.86
CA ILE A 108 -7.51 -30.72 -3.58
C ILE A 108 -8.52 -31.15 -2.53
N PHE A 109 -9.65 -30.45 -2.41
CA PHE A 109 -10.67 -30.75 -1.41
C PHE A 109 -11.24 -32.16 -1.60
N GLU A 110 -11.64 -32.50 -2.84
CA GLU A 110 -12.16 -33.83 -3.17
C GLU A 110 -11.13 -34.94 -2.96
N ARG A 111 -9.86 -34.68 -3.25
CA ARG A 111 -8.77 -35.63 -2.97
C ARG A 111 -8.63 -35.90 -1.47
N LEU A 112 -8.59 -34.85 -0.65
CA LEU A 112 -8.44 -34.98 0.80
C LEU A 112 -9.68 -35.64 1.44
N LEU A 113 -10.87 -35.38 0.90
CA LEU A 113 -12.10 -36.07 1.28
C LEU A 113 -12.03 -37.57 0.94
N ALA A 114 -11.62 -37.93 -0.28
CA ALA A 114 -11.49 -39.33 -0.71
C ALA A 114 -10.41 -40.10 0.08
N GLN A 115 -9.35 -39.43 0.54
CA GLN A 115 -8.31 -40.00 1.40
C GLN A 115 -8.76 -40.17 2.86
N GLY A 116 -9.89 -39.58 3.25
CA GLY A 116 -10.39 -39.57 4.62
C GLY A 116 -9.62 -38.63 5.56
N ASP A 117 -8.83 -37.70 5.01
CA ASP A 117 -8.19 -36.61 5.74
C ASP A 117 -9.17 -35.45 5.98
N ILE A 118 -10.21 -35.32 5.14
CA ILE A 118 -11.38 -34.48 5.41
C ILE A 118 -12.58 -35.37 5.78
N TYR A 119 -13.36 -34.98 6.78
CA TYR A 119 -14.59 -35.66 7.19
C TYR A 119 -15.67 -34.66 7.59
N LEU A 120 -16.94 -35.05 7.50
CA LEU A 120 -18.07 -34.21 7.91
C LEU A 120 -18.26 -34.30 9.43
N GLY A 121 -18.50 -33.16 10.07
CA GLY A 121 -18.84 -33.05 11.49
C GLY A 121 -19.72 -31.84 11.76
N GLU A 122 -19.95 -31.57 13.04
CA GLU A 122 -20.60 -30.35 13.50
C GLU A 122 -19.57 -29.49 14.23
N TYR A 123 -19.48 -28.23 13.84
CA TYR A 123 -18.66 -27.23 14.51
C TYR A 123 -19.53 -26.42 15.48
N GLU A 124 -19.05 -26.24 16.71
CA GLU A 124 -19.61 -25.31 17.69
C GLU A 124 -18.44 -24.52 18.31
N GLY A 125 -18.42 -23.21 18.13
CA GLY A 125 -17.33 -22.38 18.63
C GLY A 125 -17.52 -20.88 18.41
N TRP A 126 -16.67 -20.08 19.03
CA TRP A 126 -16.79 -18.62 19.07
C TRP A 126 -16.08 -17.97 17.89
N TYR A 127 -16.81 -17.29 17.03
CA TYR A 127 -16.29 -16.71 15.79
C TYR A 127 -16.14 -15.19 15.88
N SER A 128 -14.99 -14.68 15.44
CA SER A 128 -14.76 -13.26 15.19
C SER A 128 -14.83 -13.00 13.68
N VAL A 129 -15.88 -12.32 13.21
CA VAL A 129 -16.01 -11.91 11.80
C VAL A 129 -14.85 -11.00 11.36
N PRO A 130 -14.40 -10.00 12.16
CA PRO A 130 -13.29 -9.14 11.74
C PRO A 130 -11.96 -9.85 11.51
N ASP A 131 -11.68 -10.88 12.32
CA ASP A 131 -10.44 -11.69 12.29
C ASP A 131 -10.57 -12.95 11.43
N GLU A 132 -11.79 -13.23 10.97
CA GLU A 132 -12.20 -14.46 10.28
C GLU A 132 -11.73 -15.75 10.98
N THR A 133 -11.63 -15.73 12.30
CA THR A 133 -10.99 -16.78 13.10
C THR A 133 -11.93 -17.25 14.20
N TYR A 134 -11.85 -18.55 14.48
CA TYR A 134 -12.57 -19.18 15.58
C TYR A 134 -11.68 -19.36 16.80
N TYR A 135 -12.29 -19.21 17.96
CA TYR A 135 -11.67 -19.34 19.25
C TYR A 135 -12.43 -20.36 20.09
N THR A 136 -11.68 -21.14 20.86
CA THR A 136 -12.25 -21.95 21.93
C THR A 136 -12.68 -21.05 23.09
N GLU A 137 -13.55 -21.56 23.96
CA GLU A 137 -13.94 -20.86 25.20
C GLU A 137 -12.73 -20.40 26.03
N THR A 138 -11.68 -21.22 26.07
CA THR A 138 -10.45 -20.95 26.83
C THR A 138 -9.56 -19.87 26.21
N GLN A 139 -9.79 -19.51 24.95
CA GLN A 139 -9.02 -18.50 24.22
C GLN A 139 -9.66 -17.11 24.29
N LEU A 140 -10.92 -16.99 24.73
CA LEU A 140 -11.62 -15.71 24.77
C LEU A 140 -11.04 -14.75 25.81
N VAL A 141 -10.97 -13.48 25.44
CA VAL A 141 -10.67 -12.36 26.34
C VAL A 141 -11.99 -11.75 26.82
N ASP A 142 -12.04 -11.31 28.07
CA ASP A 142 -13.26 -10.79 28.72
C ASP A 142 -14.49 -11.69 28.50
N PRO A 143 -14.44 -13.00 28.83
CA PRO A 143 -15.58 -13.89 28.64
C PRO A 143 -16.78 -13.38 29.46
N ILE A 144 -17.91 -13.26 28.78
CA ILE A 144 -19.20 -12.91 29.37
C ILE A 144 -19.84 -14.22 29.82
N CYS A 145 -20.03 -14.39 31.13
CA CYS A 145 -20.62 -15.59 31.70
C CYS A 145 -22.04 -15.33 32.23
N GLU A 146 -22.98 -16.22 31.91
CA GLU A 146 -24.27 -16.35 32.59
C GLU A 146 -24.27 -17.65 33.40
N GLY A 147 -24.00 -17.55 34.70
CA GLY A 147 -23.74 -18.71 35.55
C GLY A 147 -22.42 -19.39 35.17
N ASP A 148 -22.46 -20.71 34.97
CA ASP A 148 -21.30 -21.53 34.59
C ASP A 148 -21.07 -21.60 33.06
N LYS A 149 -21.89 -20.91 32.26
CA LYS A 149 -21.79 -20.91 30.80
C LYS A 149 -21.24 -19.59 30.27
N ILE A 150 -20.28 -19.68 29.37
CA ILE A 150 -19.84 -18.55 28.57
C ILE A 150 -20.91 -18.28 27.50
N VAL A 151 -21.38 -17.04 27.44
CA VAL A 151 -22.40 -16.57 26.48
C VAL A 151 -21.87 -15.49 25.54
N GLY A 152 -20.61 -15.08 25.70
CA GLY A 152 -19.93 -14.15 24.82
C GLY A 152 -18.48 -13.91 25.25
N GLY A 153 -17.78 -13.07 24.50
CA GLY A 153 -16.42 -12.65 24.84
C GLY A 153 -15.83 -11.80 23.73
N LYS A 154 -14.50 -11.70 23.72
CA LYS A 154 -13.73 -11.01 22.69
C LYS A 154 -12.60 -11.88 22.17
N SER A 155 -12.23 -11.64 20.91
CA SER A 155 -11.07 -12.23 20.26
C SER A 155 -9.77 -11.86 21.01
N PRO A 156 -8.87 -12.82 21.29
CA PRO A 156 -7.55 -12.55 21.84
C PRO A 156 -6.63 -11.79 20.89
N ASP A 157 -6.87 -11.86 19.58
CA ASP A 157 -6.00 -11.27 18.57
C ASP A 157 -6.30 -9.77 18.34
N SER A 158 -7.57 -9.38 18.47
CA SER A 158 -8.04 -8.04 18.07
C SER A 158 -8.90 -7.32 19.12
N GLY A 159 -9.42 -8.04 20.11
CA GLY A 159 -10.40 -7.51 21.07
C GLY A 159 -11.80 -7.29 20.48
N HIS A 160 -12.06 -7.74 19.25
CA HIS A 160 -13.40 -7.70 18.64
C HIS A 160 -14.36 -8.70 19.28
N PRO A 161 -15.67 -8.41 19.36
CA PRO A 161 -16.66 -9.35 19.91
C PRO A 161 -16.72 -10.64 19.09
N VAL A 162 -17.00 -11.74 19.77
CA VAL A 162 -17.23 -13.06 19.15
C VAL A 162 -18.68 -13.50 19.26
N GLU A 163 -19.12 -14.34 18.33
CA GLU A 163 -20.46 -14.93 18.30
C GLU A 163 -20.38 -16.46 18.34
N LEU A 164 -21.26 -17.12 19.09
CA LEU A 164 -21.32 -18.58 19.10
C LEU A 164 -21.95 -19.07 17.80
N VAL A 165 -21.18 -19.77 16.99
CA VAL A 165 -21.66 -20.33 15.73
C VAL A 165 -21.71 -21.85 15.84
N LYS A 166 -22.87 -22.41 15.54
CA LYS A 166 -23.06 -23.85 15.38
C LYS A 166 -23.47 -24.16 13.95
N GLU A 167 -22.63 -24.88 13.23
CA GLU A 167 -22.91 -25.26 11.84
C GLU A 167 -22.29 -26.61 11.47
N GLU A 168 -22.92 -27.28 10.50
CA GLU A 168 -22.34 -28.44 9.84
C GLU A 168 -21.09 -27.99 9.05
N SER A 169 -19.96 -28.67 9.25
CA SER A 169 -18.71 -28.34 8.58
C SER A 169 -17.88 -29.59 8.30
N TYR A 170 -17.16 -29.58 7.20
CA TYR A 170 -16.04 -30.46 6.96
C TYR A 170 -14.82 -30.06 7.80
N PHE A 171 -14.18 -31.06 8.40
CA PHE A 171 -12.98 -30.93 9.22
C PHE A 171 -11.80 -31.62 8.56
N PHE A 172 -10.65 -30.96 8.57
CA PHE A 172 -9.37 -31.52 8.15
C PHE A 172 -8.59 -32.05 9.36
N LYS A 173 -8.10 -33.28 9.26
CA LYS A 173 -7.36 -34.00 10.32
C LYS A 173 -5.96 -33.45 10.56
N LEU A 174 -5.87 -32.21 11.03
CA LEU A 174 -4.61 -31.53 11.32
C LEU A 174 -3.83 -32.27 12.42
N SER A 175 -4.54 -32.77 13.43
CA SER A 175 -4.00 -33.52 14.58
C SER A 175 -3.13 -34.71 14.16
N LYS A 176 -3.53 -35.43 13.10
CA LYS A 176 -2.86 -36.62 12.55
C LYS A 176 -1.40 -36.36 12.14
N TYR A 177 -1.03 -35.13 11.81
CA TYR A 177 0.28 -34.79 11.25
C TYR A 177 1.21 -34.07 12.22
N ALA A 178 0.79 -33.85 13.47
CA ALA A 178 1.58 -33.10 14.46
C ALA A 178 3.00 -33.65 14.64
N ASP A 179 3.15 -34.97 14.84
CA ASP A 179 4.47 -35.59 15.03
C ASP A 179 5.39 -35.46 13.80
N ARG A 180 4.82 -35.61 12.60
CA ARG A 180 5.56 -35.43 11.34
C ARG A 180 6.03 -33.98 11.19
N LEU A 181 5.21 -33.02 11.58
CA LEU A 181 5.52 -31.59 11.54
C LEU A 181 6.63 -31.22 12.52
N VAL A 182 6.56 -31.70 13.77
CA VAL A 182 7.61 -31.49 14.78
C VAL A 182 8.93 -32.06 14.30
N LYS A 183 8.93 -33.30 13.81
CA LYS A 183 10.13 -33.93 13.26
C LYS A 183 10.73 -33.11 12.11
N TYR A 184 9.90 -32.62 11.20
CA TYR A 184 10.37 -31.77 10.10
C TYR A 184 11.07 -30.50 10.61
N TYR A 185 10.54 -29.85 11.65
CA TYR A 185 11.18 -28.65 12.22
C TYR A 185 12.50 -28.93 12.93
N GLU A 186 12.70 -30.14 13.46
CA GLU A 186 13.96 -30.57 14.05
C GLU A 186 15.02 -30.83 12.98
N GLU A 187 14.62 -31.47 11.88
CA GLU A 187 15.48 -31.79 10.74
C GLU A 187 15.82 -30.55 9.88
N HIS A 188 14.94 -29.54 9.87
CA HIS A 188 15.07 -28.31 9.08
C HIS A 188 14.97 -27.06 9.99
N PRO A 189 16.00 -26.74 10.79
CA PRO A 189 15.97 -25.60 11.71
C PRO A 189 15.82 -24.24 11.01
N GLU A 190 16.17 -24.15 9.73
CA GLU A 190 16.06 -22.98 8.87
C GLU A 190 14.64 -22.72 8.34
N PHE A 191 13.72 -23.69 8.44
CA PHE A 191 12.39 -23.61 7.83
C PHE A 191 11.59 -22.40 8.32
N ILE A 192 11.62 -22.08 9.61
CA ILE A 192 10.88 -20.94 10.19
C ILE A 192 11.86 -19.89 10.67
N GLN A 193 11.80 -18.70 10.06
CA GLN A 193 12.61 -17.56 10.41
C GLN A 193 11.74 -16.34 10.77
N PRO A 194 12.14 -15.53 11.77
CA PRO A 194 13.24 -15.75 12.71
C PRO A 194 12.97 -16.90 13.68
N VAL A 195 14.01 -17.42 14.34
CA VAL A 195 13.93 -18.55 15.31
C VAL A 195 12.91 -18.30 16.44
N SER A 196 12.68 -17.06 16.84
CA SER A 196 11.64 -16.72 17.83
C SER A 196 10.25 -17.20 17.40
N ARG A 197 9.92 -17.15 16.11
CA ARG A 197 8.64 -17.61 15.56
C ARG A 197 8.54 -19.14 15.57
N LYS A 198 9.63 -19.85 15.29
CA LYS A 198 9.68 -21.31 15.45
C LYS A 198 9.30 -21.72 16.87
N ASN A 199 9.92 -21.08 17.86
CA ASN A 199 9.69 -21.38 19.27
C ASN A 199 8.24 -21.08 19.69
N GLU A 200 7.67 -19.98 19.20
CA GLU A 200 6.26 -19.63 19.40
C GLU A 200 5.32 -20.70 18.84
N MET A 201 5.53 -21.12 17.58
CA MET A 201 4.70 -22.15 16.94
C MET A 201 4.75 -23.50 17.67
N LEU A 202 5.96 -23.92 18.05
CA LEU A 202 6.15 -25.17 18.79
C LEU A 202 5.50 -25.14 20.17
N ASN A 203 5.75 -24.10 20.96
CA ASN A 203 5.36 -24.08 22.37
C ASN A 203 3.88 -23.72 22.57
N ASN A 204 3.35 -22.79 21.79
CA ASN A 204 2.01 -22.24 22.01
C ASN A 204 0.93 -23.00 21.25
N PHE A 205 1.27 -23.66 20.13
CA PHE A 205 0.28 -24.26 19.25
C PHE A 205 0.46 -25.77 19.07
N ILE A 206 1.68 -26.26 18.83
CA ILE A 206 1.88 -27.68 18.51
C ILE A 206 1.96 -28.56 19.75
N LYS A 207 2.78 -28.19 20.75
CA LYS A 207 2.96 -28.98 21.98
C LYS A 207 1.68 -29.20 22.80
N PRO A 208 0.76 -28.23 22.93
CA PRO A 208 -0.51 -28.46 23.61
C PRO A 208 -1.42 -29.49 22.92
N GLY A 209 -1.17 -29.78 21.64
CA GLY A 209 -2.00 -30.62 20.78
C GLY A 209 -2.69 -29.78 19.69
N LEU A 210 -2.69 -30.29 18.46
CA LEU A 210 -3.41 -29.67 17.35
C LEU A 210 -4.82 -30.26 17.27
N GLU A 211 -5.83 -29.40 17.24
CA GLU A 211 -7.21 -29.78 16.95
C GLU A 211 -7.45 -29.84 15.43
N ASP A 212 -8.46 -30.62 15.03
CA ASP A 212 -8.88 -30.70 13.63
C ASP A 212 -9.51 -29.38 13.18
N LEU A 213 -9.20 -28.98 11.94
CA LEU A 213 -9.53 -27.65 11.43
C LEU A 213 -10.84 -27.68 10.64
N ALA A 214 -11.80 -26.82 10.96
CA ALA A 214 -13.01 -26.64 10.14
C ALA A 214 -12.67 -25.97 8.81
N VAL A 215 -12.81 -26.69 7.70
CA VAL A 215 -12.37 -26.29 6.34
C VAL A 215 -13.52 -26.02 5.36
N SER A 216 -14.77 -25.92 5.83
CA SER A 216 -15.90 -25.48 5.01
C SER A 216 -16.94 -24.68 5.80
N ARG A 217 -17.82 -23.94 5.14
CA ARG A 217 -18.90 -23.15 5.77
C ARG A 217 -20.21 -23.33 5.00
N THR A 218 -21.32 -23.15 5.69
CA THR A 218 -22.67 -23.17 5.08
C THR A 218 -23.45 -21.86 5.26
N SER A 219 -22.89 -20.93 6.04
CA SER A 219 -23.50 -19.65 6.42
C SER A 219 -23.44 -18.56 5.36
N PHE A 220 -22.56 -18.69 4.35
CA PHE A 220 -22.41 -17.73 3.26
C PHE A 220 -22.13 -18.42 1.93
N ASP A 221 -22.36 -17.70 0.82
CA ASP A 221 -22.25 -18.24 -0.54
C ASP A 221 -21.01 -17.79 -1.31
N TRP A 222 -20.37 -16.69 -0.89
CA TRP A 222 -19.22 -16.11 -1.58
C TRP A 222 -17.92 -16.88 -1.30
N GLY A 223 -17.67 -17.92 -2.11
CA GLY A 223 -16.44 -18.70 -2.12
C GLY A 223 -16.51 -19.90 -3.05
N ILE A 224 -15.50 -20.76 -2.99
CA ILE A 224 -15.39 -21.96 -3.83
C ILE A 224 -16.32 -23.05 -3.28
N LYS A 225 -17.22 -23.59 -4.10
CA LYS A 225 -18.13 -24.66 -3.66
C LYS A 225 -17.41 -25.99 -3.55
N VAL A 226 -17.78 -26.81 -2.56
CA VAL A 226 -17.33 -28.20 -2.48
C VAL A 226 -18.05 -29.01 -3.58
N PRO A 227 -17.35 -29.59 -4.57
CA PRO A 227 -17.98 -30.22 -5.72
C PRO A 227 -18.99 -31.32 -5.39
N SER A 228 -18.65 -32.20 -4.44
CA SER A 228 -19.50 -33.31 -3.99
C SER A 228 -20.65 -32.88 -3.06
N ASN A 229 -20.57 -31.68 -2.48
CA ASN A 229 -21.59 -31.13 -1.58
C ASN A 229 -21.67 -29.60 -1.71
N PRO A 230 -22.35 -29.07 -2.75
CA PRO A 230 -22.31 -27.65 -3.11
C PRO A 230 -23.04 -26.72 -2.13
N LYS A 231 -23.68 -27.27 -1.10
CA LYS A 231 -24.15 -26.49 0.07
C LYS A 231 -22.97 -25.89 0.84
N HIS A 232 -21.80 -26.54 0.80
CA HIS A 232 -20.60 -26.09 1.49
C HIS A 232 -19.73 -25.22 0.60
N VAL A 233 -19.20 -24.15 1.19
CA VAL A 233 -18.14 -23.31 0.65
C VAL A 233 -16.82 -23.71 1.32
N VAL A 234 -15.76 -23.89 0.55
CA VAL A 234 -14.41 -24.14 1.06
C VAL A 234 -13.94 -22.94 1.87
N TYR A 235 -13.45 -23.19 3.07
CA TYR A 235 -12.98 -22.15 3.96
C TYR A 235 -11.62 -21.58 3.52
N VAL A 236 -11.40 -20.32 3.89
CA VAL A 236 -10.31 -19.46 3.38
C VAL A 236 -8.93 -20.11 3.48
N TRP A 237 -8.62 -20.92 4.49
CA TRP A 237 -7.26 -21.49 4.61
C TRP A 237 -6.93 -22.54 3.56
N ILE A 238 -7.86 -23.38 3.10
CA ILE A 238 -7.56 -24.30 1.98
C ILE A 238 -7.49 -23.51 0.67
N ASP A 239 -8.42 -22.58 0.48
CA ASP A 239 -8.52 -21.70 -0.68
C ASP A 239 -7.25 -20.84 -0.84
N ALA A 240 -7.04 -19.91 0.09
CA ALA A 240 -5.94 -18.96 0.08
C ALA A 240 -4.57 -19.64 0.06
N LEU A 241 -4.29 -20.66 0.89
CA LEU A 241 -2.95 -21.28 0.91
C LEU A 241 -2.62 -22.03 -0.40
N THR A 242 -3.65 -22.50 -1.12
CA THR A 242 -3.49 -23.18 -2.42
C THR A 242 -3.00 -22.22 -3.51
N ASN A 243 -3.06 -20.90 -3.31
CA ASN A 243 -2.58 -19.91 -4.29
C ASN A 243 -1.13 -20.21 -4.75
N TYR A 244 -0.28 -20.65 -3.82
CA TYR A 244 1.16 -20.86 -4.05
C TYR A 244 1.48 -21.95 -5.07
N ILE A 245 0.60 -22.93 -5.24
CA ILE A 245 0.76 -24.04 -6.19
C ILE A 245 -0.21 -23.96 -7.37
N SER A 246 -1.39 -23.37 -7.17
CA SER A 246 -2.36 -23.14 -8.25
C SER A 246 -1.87 -22.08 -9.25
N ALA A 247 -1.18 -21.03 -8.79
CA ALA A 247 -0.53 -20.06 -9.67
C ALA A 247 0.59 -20.69 -10.54
N LEU A 248 1.07 -21.88 -10.18
CA LEU A 248 2.03 -22.66 -10.95
C LEU A 248 1.38 -23.76 -11.81
N GLY A 249 0.04 -23.86 -11.80
CA GLY A 249 -0.68 -24.82 -12.63
C GLY A 249 -0.80 -26.23 -12.03
N TYR A 250 -0.59 -26.42 -10.72
CA TYR A 250 -0.76 -27.72 -10.07
C TYR A 250 -2.15 -28.33 -10.37
N LEU A 251 -2.20 -29.60 -10.77
CA LEU A 251 -3.44 -30.30 -11.18
C LEU A 251 -4.23 -29.66 -12.34
N THR A 252 -3.60 -28.78 -13.12
CA THR A 252 -4.19 -28.28 -14.38
C THR A 252 -3.60 -29.04 -15.58
N ASP A 253 -4.07 -28.73 -16.79
CA ASP A 253 -3.56 -29.36 -18.02
C ASP A 253 -2.11 -28.96 -18.34
N ASP A 254 -1.64 -27.84 -17.77
CA ASP A 254 -0.26 -27.36 -17.85
C ASP A 254 0.31 -27.12 -16.45
N ASP A 255 1.12 -28.08 -15.97
CA ASP A 255 1.83 -28.02 -14.69
C ASP A 255 3.33 -27.77 -14.86
N THR A 256 3.76 -27.21 -16.01
CA THR A 256 5.18 -27.00 -16.33
C THR A 256 5.86 -26.09 -15.32
N LEU A 257 5.20 -25.00 -14.91
CA LEU A 257 5.71 -24.09 -13.89
C LEU A 257 5.79 -24.76 -12.52
N PHE A 258 4.81 -25.58 -12.15
CA PHE A 258 4.80 -26.32 -10.90
C PHE A 258 6.01 -27.27 -10.81
N LYS A 259 6.25 -28.06 -11.86
CA LYS A 259 7.41 -28.97 -11.95
C LYS A 259 8.76 -28.24 -11.93
N LYS A 260 8.79 -26.98 -12.36
CA LYS A 260 10.00 -26.17 -12.44
C LYS A 260 10.32 -25.43 -11.14
N TYR A 261 9.31 -24.83 -10.50
CA TYR A 261 9.51 -23.89 -9.40
C TYR A 261 9.10 -24.41 -8.02
N TRP A 262 8.27 -25.46 -7.92
CA TRP A 262 7.87 -26.01 -6.61
C TRP A 262 8.92 -27.02 -6.09
N PRO A 263 9.32 -26.96 -4.80
CA PRO A 263 8.81 -26.13 -3.71
C PRO A 263 9.32 -24.68 -3.68
N ALA A 264 8.51 -23.78 -3.12
CA ALA A 264 8.92 -22.39 -2.89
C ALA A 264 10.20 -22.31 -2.06
N ASP A 265 11.15 -21.48 -2.52
CA ASP A 265 12.37 -21.19 -1.78
C ASP A 265 12.06 -20.36 -0.55
N ILE A 266 11.21 -19.33 -0.69
CA ILE A 266 10.83 -18.44 0.42
C ILE A 266 9.36 -18.02 0.32
N HIS A 267 8.61 -18.25 1.39
CA HIS A 267 7.37 -17.52 1.64
C HIS A 267 7.64 -16.36 2.60
N LEU A 268 7.36 -15.12 2.18
CA LEU A 268 7.43 -13.93 3.02
C LEU A 268 6.03 -13.61 3.57
N MET A 269 5.97 -13.18 4.83
CA MET A 269 4.72 -12.72 5.47
C MET A 269 4.98 -11.89 6.72
N ALA A 270 3.94 -11.23 7.23
CA ALA A 270 3.96 -10.68 8.58
C ALA A 270 3.72 -11.79 9.62
N LYS A 271 4.19 -11.56 10.85
CA LYS A 271 4.07 -12.50 11.99
C LYS A 271 2.65 -12.98 12.30
N GLU A 272 1.61 -12.23 11.93
CA GLU A 272 0.22 -12.55 12.28
C GLU A 272 -0.33 -13.80 11.56
N ILE A 273 0.21 -14.13 10.37
CA ILE A 273 -0.23 -15.27 9.58
C ILE A 273 0.77 -16.43 9.57
N VAL A 274 1.80 -16.36 10.43
CA VAL A 274 2.87 -17.37 10.49
C VAL A 274 2.32 -18.75 10.86
N ARG A 275 1.30 -18.82 11.72
CA ARG A 275 0.63 -20.08 12.11
C ARG A 275 0.08 -20.82 10.89
N PHE A 276 -0.55 -20.10 9.97
CA PHE A 276 -1.14 -20.70 8.77
C PHE A 276 -0.07 -21.28 7.85
N HIS A 277 1.06 -20.59 7.70
CA HIS A 277 2.14 -20.98 6.78
C HIS A 277 3.15 -21.97 7.35
N THR A 278 3.17 -22.13 8.67
CA THR A 278 4.08 -23.06 9.34
C THR A 278 3.36 -24.30 9.82
N ILE A 279 2.08 -24.24 10.16
CA ILE A 279 1.31 -25.39 10.65
C ILE A 279 0.36 -25.91 9.57
N ILE A 280 -0.66 -25.12 9.20
CA ILE A 280 -1.74 -25.58 8.34
C ILE A 280 -1.23 -25.93 6.94
N TRP A 281 -0.47 -25.01 6.33
CA TRP A 281 0.04 -25.20 4.98
C TRP A 281 0.98 -26.40 4.85
N PRO A 282 2.01 -26.57 5.71
CA PRO A 282 2.82 -27.78 5.70
C PRO A 282 2.03 -29.06 5.87
N VAL A 283 1.03 -29.08 6.75
CA VAL A 283 0.21 -30.28 6.94
C VAL A 283 -0.66 -30.57 5.71
N LEU A 284 -1.24 -29.55 5.08
CA LEU A 284 -1.95 -29.73 3.80
C LEU A 284 -1.03 -30.33 2.73
N LEU A 285 0.20 -29.83 2.61
CA LEU A 285 1.20 -30.37 1.69
C LEU A 285 1.60 -31.81 2.03
N MET A 286 1.77 -32.14 3.32
CA MET A 286 2.05 -33.51 3.76
C MET A 286 0.91 -34.47 3.45
N ALA A 287 -0.35 -34.03 3.53
CA ALA A 287 -1.52 -34.82 3.15
C ALA A 287 -1.63 -35.00 1.62
N LEU A 288 -1.22 -33.99 0.86
CA LEU A 288 -1.13 -34.03 -0.60
C LEU A 288 0.10 -34.77 -1.13
N ASP A 289 1.01 -35.20 -0.24
CA ASP A 289 2.30 -35.82 -0.57
C ASP A 289 3.17 -34.92 -1.47
N LEU A 290 3.23 -33.63 -1.13
CA LEU A 290 4.00 -32.62 -1.83
C LEU A 290 5.22 -32.18 -1.00
N PRO A 291 6.33 -31.77 -1.65
CA PRO A 291 7.46 -31.21 -0.94
C PRO A 291 7.07 -29.90 -0.26
N LEU A 292 7.67 -29.65 0.90
CA LEU A 292 7.44 -28.46 1.72
C LEU A 292 8.28 -27.27 1.20
N PRO A 293 7.85 -26.02 1.44
CA PRO A 293 8.66 -24.84 1.19
C PRO A 293 10.00 -24.94 1.93
N LYS A 294 11.06 -24.35 1.38
CA LYS A 294 12.39 -24.38 2.00
C LYS A 294 12.47 -23.43 3.20
N ARG A 295 11.84 -22.26 3.10
CA ARG A 295 11.83 -21.24 4.17
C ARG A 295 10.51 -20.48 4.22
N VAL A 296 10.08 -20.19 5.45
CA VAL A 296 9.01 -19.25 5.80
C VAL A 296 9.64 -18.15 6.63
N PHE A 297 9.59 -16.91 6.13
CA PHE A 297 10.10 -15.75 6.85
C PHE A 297 8.96 -14.82 7.27
N ALA A 298 8.81 -14.67 8.59
CA ALA A 298 7.79 -13.84 9.22
C ALA A 298 8.41 -12.53 9.75
N HIS A 299 8.26 -11.44 9.00
CA HIS A 299 8.69 -10.11 9.41
C HIS A 299 7.76 -9.50 10.47
N GLY A 300 8.23 -8.47 11.17
CA GLY A 300 7.42 -7.73 12.14
C GLY A 300 6.48 -6.72 11.49
N TRP A 301 5.70 -6.04 12.33
CA TRP A 301 4.78 -5.00 11.90
C TRP A 301 5.47 -3.67 11.67
N ILE A 302 4.89 -2.87 10.77
CA ILE A 302 5.09 -1.42 10.78
C ILE A 302 4.06 -0.83 11.73
N LEU A 303 4.57 -0.21 12.79
CA LEU A 303 3.80 0.46 13.82
C LEU A 303 3.90 1.97 13.67
N MET A 304 2.94 2.68 14.22
CA MET A 304 3.03 4.10 14.51
C MET A 304 3.47 4.29 15.97
N LYS A 305 3.83 5.52 16.37
CA LYS A 305 4.19 5.83 17.77
C LYS A 305 3.08 5.43 18.77
N ASP A 306 1.82 5.42 18.33
CA ASP A 306 0.62 5.07 19.10
C ASP A 306 0.13 3.62 18.87
N GLY A 307 0.96 2.77 18.26
CA GLY A 307 0.71 1.34 18.04
C GLY A 307 0.33 0.97 16.61
N LYS A 308 -0.47 -0.09 16.44
CA LYS A 308 -0.85 -0.62 15.11
C LYS A 308 -1.64 0.43 14.30
N MET A 309 -1.35 0.51 13.00
CA MET A 309 -2.11 1.35 12.06
C MET A 309 -3.56 0.89 11.97
N SER A 310 -4.51 1.81 12.04
CA SER A 310 -5.92 1.55 11.76
C SER A 310 -6.63 2.78 11.18
N LYS A 311 -7.60 2.55 10.30
CA LYS A 311 -8.41 3.63 9.71
C LYS A 311 -9.16 4.42 10.78
N SER A 312 -9.63 3.75 11.84
CA SER A 312 -10.34 4.39 12.96
C SER A 312 -9.46 5.34 13.79
N LYS A 313 -8.14 5.09 13.84
CA LYS A 313 -7.19 5.97 14.54
C LYS A 313 -6.70 7.13 13.68
N GLY A 314 -7.00 7.14 12.37
CA GLY A 314 -6.49 8.17 11.47
C GLY A 314 -4.95 8.20 11.42
N ASN A 315 -4.31 7.05 11.58
CA ASN A 315 -2.85 6.91 11.61
C ASN A 315 -2.33 6.01 10.47
N VAL A 316 -3.15 5.81 9.43
CA VAL A 316 -2.79 5.00 8.26
C VAL A 316 -1.98 5.86 7.30
N VAL A 317 -0.84 5.34 6.87
CA VAL A 317 0.00 5.98 5.85
C VAL A 317 -0.33 5.39 4.49
N ASP A 318 -0.82 6.23 3.59
CA ASP A 318 -1.09 5.85 2.20
C ASP A 318 0.22 5.88 1.39
N PRO A 319 0.67 4.74 0.83
CA PRO A 319 1.89 4.70 0.02
C PRO A 319 1.78 5.55 -1.25
N HIS A 320 0.60 5.77 -1.82
CA HIS A 320 0.45 6.62 -3.01
C HIS A 320 0.91 8.04 -2.73
N VAL A 321 0.51 8.59 -1.58
CA VAL A 321 0.85 9.96 -1.16
C VAL A 321 2.35 10.12 -1.01
N LEU A 322 3.03 9.15 -0.38
CA LEU A 322 4.47 9.21 -0.22
C LEU A 322 5.21 9.11 -1.56
N ILE A 323 4.77 8.22 -2.45
CA ILE A 323 5.43 8.04 -3.75
C ILE A 323 5.23 9.29 -4.63
N ASP A 324 4.03 9.87 -4.68
CA ASP A 324 3.76 11.05 -5.51
C ASP A 324 4.59 12.25 -5.09
N ARG A 325 4.80 12.42 -3.79
CA ARG A 325 5.50 13.59 -3.26
C ARG A 325 7.01 13.43 -3.16
N TYR A 326 7.49 12.24 -2.78
CA TYR A 326 8.90 12.01 -2.44
C TYR A 326 9.62 11.09 -3.42
N GLY A 327 8.89 10.50 -4.36
CA GLY A 327 9.41 9.56 -5.34
C GLY A 327 9.48 8.12 -4.82
N LEU A 328 9.41 7.19 -5.77
CA LEU A 328 9.36 5.75 -5.53
C LEU A 328 10.53 5.25 -4.67
N ASP A 329 11.76 5.57 -5.10
CA ASP A 329 12.95 5.02 -4.48
C ASP A 329 13.15 5.50 -3.05
N ALA A 330 12.66 6.69 -2.69
CA ALA A 330 12.69 7.15 -1.29
C ALA A 330 11.81 6.26 -0.39
N VAL A 331 10.62 5.89 -0.87
CA VAL A 331 9.69 4.99 -0.15
C VAL A 331 10.29 3.59 -0.02
N ARG A 332 10.81 3.02 -1.11
CA ARG A 332 11.43 1.69 -1.09
C ARG A 332 12.66 1.65 -0.20
N TYR A 333 13.52 2.68 -0.29
CA TYR A 333 14.69 2.81 0.57
C TYR A 333 14.29 2.81 2.04
N TYR A 334 13.35 3.67 2.44
CA TYR A 334 12.92 3.78 3.83
C TYR A 334 12.40 2.44 4.37
N LEU A 335 11.51 1.77 3.63
CA LEU A 335 10.91 0.50 4.03
C LEU A 335 11.96 -0.58 4.30
N LEU A 336 13.04 -0.62 3.52
CA LEU A 336 14.08 -1.65 3.63
C LEU A 336 15.26 -1.23 4.52
N ARG A 337 15.49 0.08 4.70
CA ARG A 337 16.62 0.64 5.47
C ARG A 337 16.30 0.83 6.93
N GLU A 338 15.18 1.48 7.23
CA GLU A 338 14.87 1.94 8.59
C GLU A 338 14.30 0.81 9.44
N LEU A 339 13.53 -0.08 8.81
CA LEU A 339 12.81 -1.14 9.51
C LEU A 339 13.65 -2.43 9.54
N PRO A 340 13.92 -3.00 10.73
CA PRO A 340 14.59 -4.30 10.82
C PRO A 340 13.68 -5.42 10.30
N PHE A 341 14.12 -6.13 9.26
CA PHE A 341 13.37 -7.24 8.69
C PHE A 341 13.42 -8.45 9.64
N GLY A 342 12.35 -8.65 10.43
CA GLY A 342 12.23 -9.74 11.42
C GLY A 342 11.69 -9.30 12.78
N SER A 343 11.73 -8.01 13.10
CA SER A 343 11.11 -7.43 14.29
C SER A 343 10.17 -6.28 13.91
N ASP A 344 9.36 -5.82 14.86
CA ASP A 344 8.50 -4.66 14.63
C ASP A 344 9.37 -3.41 14.46
N GLY A 345 8.93 -2.50 13.59
CA GLY A 345 9.56 -1.20 13.36
C GLY A 345 8.52 -0.09 13.43
N VAL A 346 8.95 1.12 13.80
CA VAL A 346 8.06 2.27 13.96
C VAL A 346 8.26 3.23 12.80
N PHE A 347 7.21 3.49 12.04
CA PHE A 347 7.18 4.57 11.06
C PHE A 347 7.03 5.92 11.76
N THR A 348 7.88 6.87 11.39
CA THR A 348 7.71 8.28 11.75
C THR A 348 7.95 9.16 10.53
N PRO A 349 7.13 10.21 10.31
CA PRO A 349 7.40 11.18 9.26
C PRO A 349 8.80 11.79 9.37
N GLU A 350 9.28 12.05 10.59
CA GLU A 350 10.61 12.60 10.83
C GLU A 350 11.70 11.67 10.29
N ALA A 351 11.67 10.38 10.66
CA ALA A 351 12.66 9.42 10.18
C ALA A 351 12.60 9.23 8.66
N PHE A 352 11.40 9.28 8.07
CA PHE A 352 11.24 9.18 6.62
C PHE A 352 11.93 10.33 5.88
N ILE A 353 11.70 11.57 6.33
CA ILE A 353 12.31 12.75 5.73
C ILE A 353 13.81 12.81 6.01
N ASP A 354 14.25 12.46 7.22
CA ASP A 354 15.67 12.41 7.58
C ASP A 354 16.43 11.41 6.70
N ARG A 355 15.90 10.20 6.50
CA ARG A 355 16.51 9.20 5.59
C ARG A 355 16.56 9.70 4.15
N THR A 356 15.51 10.37 3.69
CA THR A 356 15.50 10.91 2.33
C THR A 356 16.52 12.04 2.16
N ASN A 357 16.64 12.93 3.14
CA ASN A 357 17.56 14.06 3.07
C ASN A 357 19.02 13.65 3.30
N PHE A 358 19.31 12.92 4.37
CA PHE A 358 20.69 12.60 4.75
C PHE A 358 21.25 11.49 3.85
N ASP A 359 20.61 10.32 3.84
CA ASP A 359 21.15 9.16 3.17
C ASP A 359 21.08 9.32 1.63
N LEU A 360 19.93 9.72 1.09
CA LEU A 360 19.73 9.76 -0.37
C LEU A 360 20.22 11.08 -1.01
N ALA A 361 19.78 12.24 -0.51
CA ALA A 361 20.15 13.51 -1.13
C ALA A 361 21.58 13.97 -0.78
N ASN A 362 21.93 14.00 0.51
CA ASN A 362 23.21 14.58 0.96
C ASN A 362 24.41 13.64 0.81
N ASP A 363 24.23 12.33 1.01
CA ASP A 363 25.34 11.38 0.91
C ASP A 363 25.48 10.85 -0.52
N LEU A 364 24.50 10.07 -1.02
CA LEU A 364 24.59 9.45 -2.35
C LEU A 364 24.46 10.48 -3.48
N GLY A 365 23.39 11.28 -3.47
CA GLY A 365 23.09 12.23 -4.55
C GLY A 365 24.19 13.29 -4.73
N ASN A 366 24.67 13.84 -3.62
CA ASN A 366 25.77 14.81 -3.63
C ASN A 366 27.11 14.19 -4.08
N LEU A 367 27.42 12.96 -3.64
CA LEU A 367 28.64 12.25 -4.06
C LEU A 367 28.70 12.11 -5.58
N VAL A 368 27.60 11.65 -6.18
CA VAL A 368 27.48 11.51 -7.64
C VAL A 368 27.65 12.86 -8.33
N ASN A 369 26.88 13.87 -7.90
CA ASN A 369 26.91 15.18 -8.54
C ASN A 369 28.29 15.86 -8.45
N ARG A 370 28.91 15.85 -7.26
CA ARG A 370 30.26 16.42 -7.04
C ARG A 370 31.31 15.72 -7.88
N THR A 371 31.28 14.40 -7.94
CA THR A 371 32.27 13.61 -8.70
C THR A 371 32.19 13.93 -10.18
N ILE A 372 30.99 13.88 -10.76
CA ILE A 372 30.78 14.18 -12.19
C ILE A 372 31.14 15.64 -12.51
N ALA A 373 30.76 16.59 -11.66
CA ALA A 373 31.12 17.99 -11.84
C ALA A 373 32.65 18.22 -11.81
N MET A 374 33.38 17.52 -10.94
CA MET A 374 34.85 17.58 -10.90
C MET A 374 35.47 16.97 -12.15
N ILE A 375 34.96 15.83 -12.64
CA ILE A 375 35.43 15.21 -13.88
C ILE A 375 35.23 16.15 -15.08
N ASN A 376 34.05 16.77 -15.19
CA ASN A 376 33.77 17.78 -16.22
C ASN A 376 34.74 18.96 -16.14
N LYS A 377 34.99 19.45 -14.92
CA LYS A 377 35.85 20.62 -14.70
C LYS A 377 37.31 20.36 -14.99
N TYR A 378 37.86 19.22 -14.57
CA TYR A 378 39.30 18.97 -14.61
C TYR A 378 39.75 18.19 -15.85
N PHE A 379 38.85 17.39 -16.44
CA PHE A 379 39.19 16.51 -17.57
C PHE A 379 38.24 16.65 -18.76
N GLY A 380 37.39 17.70 -18.79
CA GLY A 380 36.45 17.90 -19.89
C GLY A 380 35.42 16.78 -20.02
N GLY A 381 35.14 16.07 -18.92
CA GLY A 381 34.17 14.99 -18.87
C GLY A 381 34.78 13.61 -19.18
N GLU A 382 36.05 13.52 -19.57
CA GLU A 382 36.67 12.28 -20.03
C GLU A 382 37.68 11.76 -19.00
N LEU A 383 37.56 10.50 -18.60
CA LEU A 383 38.59 9.81 -17.81
C LEU A 383 39.15 8.64 -18.61
N SER A 384 40.46 8.43 -18.51
CA SER A 384 41.05 7.17 -18.91
C SER A 384 40.68 6.05 -17.92
N GLY A 385 40.89 4.80 -18.34
CA GLY A 385 40.58 3.63 -17.52
C GLY A 385 41.50 3.49 -16.31
N TYR A 386 41.31 2.40 -15.57
CA TYR A 386 42.07 2.12 -14.34
C TYR A 386 43.59 2.10 -14.55
N LYS A 387 44.33 2.84 -13.70
CA LYS A 387 45.80 2.93 -13.71
C LYS A 387 46.47 2.30 -12.48
N GLY A 388 45.71 1.65 -11.61
CA GLY A 388 46.21 1.13 -10.34
C GLY A 388 46.11 2.13 -9.19
N GLN A 389 46.70 1.76 -8.06
CA GLN A 389 46.68 2.50 -6.80
C GLN A 389 47.80 3.56 -6.79
N LEU A 390 47.47 4.81 -7.14
CA LEU A 390 48.45 5.91 -7.21
C LEU A 390 48.45 6.79 -5.95
N HIS A 391 47.33 6.87 -5.24
CA HIS A 391 47.23 7.54 -3.95
C HIS A 391 47.32 6.53 -2.80
N GLU A 392 47.89 6.93 -1.67
CA GLU A 392 48.10 6.05 -0.50
C GLU A 392 46.81 5.48 0.11
N LYS A 393 45.64 6.05 -0.22
CA LYS A 393 44.32 5.61 0.25
C LYS A 393 43.58 4.71 -0.75
N ASP A 394 44.09 4.54 -1.96
CA ASP A 394 43.41 3.78 -3.02
C ASP A 394 43.20 2.32 -2.60
N ALA A 395 44.26 1.68 -2.12
CA ALA A 395 44.22 0.28 -1.68
C ALA A 395 43.17 0.02 -0.59
N GLU A 396 43.00 0.95 0.35
CA GLU A 396 41.98 0.85 1.42
C GLU A 396 40.56 0.92 0.84
N LEU A 397 40.33 1.85 -0.10
CA LEU A 397 39.03 2.07 -0.70
C LEU A 397 38.63 0.90 -1.64
N GLU A 398 39.58 0.39 -2.43
CA GLU A 398 39.38 -0.80 -3.27
C GLU A 398 39.02 -2.04 -2.45
N ALA A 399 39.77 -2.29 -1.37
CA ALA A 399 39.52 -3.41 -0.47
C ALA A 399 38.13 -3.29 0.17
N LEU A 400 37.74 -2.09 0.60
CA LEU A 400 36.41 -1.84 1.16
C LEU A 400 35.30 -2.11 0.13
N ALA A 401 35.46 -1.71 -1.13
CA ALA A 401 34.45 -1.96 -2.17
C ALA A 401 34.18 -3.46 -2.37
N LEU A 402 35.25 -4.26 -2.43
CA LEU A 402 35.16 -5.73 -2.55
C LEU A 402 34.56 -6.36 -1.28
N GLU A 403 34.97 -5.90 -0.10
CA GLU A 403 34.42 -6.37 1.16
C GLU A 403 32.93 -6.01 1.31
N THR A 404 32.53 -4.81 0.89
CA THR A 404 31.13 -4.37 0.87
C THR A 404 30.28 -5.32 0.04
N LYS A 405 30.74 -5.75 -1.14
CA LYS A 405 30.03 -6.77 -1.94
C LYS A 405 29.85 -8.08 -1.16
N GLN A 406 30.90 -8.58 -0.51
CA GLN A 406 30.85 -9.84 0.22
C GLN A 406 29.85 -9.78 1.39
N ARG A 407 29.95 -8.73 2.22
CA ARG A 407 29.06 -8.55 3.38
C ARG A 407 27.61 -8.27 2.96
N TYR A 408 27.46 -7.56 1.85
CA TYR A 408 26.16 -7.35 1.21
C TYR A 408 25.50 -8.67 0.80
N ASP A 409 26.24 -9.54 0.11
CA ASP A 409 25.76 -10.85 -0.35
C ASP A 409 25.31 -11.71 0.85
N GLU A 410 26.12 -11.77 1.90
CA GLU A 410 25.79 -12.48 3.14
C GLU A 410 24.52 -11.93 3.81
N ALA A 411 24.37 -10.60 3.89
CA ALA A 411 23.18 -9.98 4.46
C ALA A 411 21.92 -10.28 3.61
N MET A 412 22.04 -10.25 2.29
CA MET A 412 20.91 -10.51 1.38
C MET A 412 20.45 -11.96 1.39
N GLU A 413 21.37 -12.95 1.44
CA GLU A 413 21.02 -14.37 1.60
C GLU A 413 20.25 -14.66 2.90
N ASN A 414 20.46 -13.81 3.91
CA ASN A 414 19.81 -13.88 5.22
C ASN A 414 18.62 -12.93 5.37
N LEU A 415 18.16 -12.27 4.29
CA LEU A 415 17.05 -11.31 4.28
C LEU A 415 17.27 -10.10 5.22
N GLN A 416 18.52 -9.75 5.51
CA GLN A 416 18.90 -8.61 6.35
C GLN A 416 19.04 -7.33 5.53
N PHE A 417 17.95 -6.91 4.88
CA PHE A 417 17.95 -5.77 3.94
C PHE A 417 18.54 -4.48 4.53
N SER A 418 18.20 -4.15 5.78
CA SER A 418 18.74 -2.97 6.46
C SER A 418 20.25 -3.05 6.65
N VAL A 419 20.80 -4.24 6.93
CA VAL A 419 22.24 -4.48 7.08
C VAL A 419 22.93 -4.36 5.72
N ALA A 420 22.36 -4.96 4.68
CA ALA A 420 22.87 -4.85 3.31
C ALA A 420 22.98 -3.38 2.86
N LEU A 421 21.93 -2.58 3.11
CA LEU A 421 21.96 -1.13 2.82
C LEU A 421 22.97 -0.39 3.71
N GLN A 422 23.16 -0.78 4.97
CA GLN A 422 24.21 -0.20 5.82
C GLN A 422 25.62 -0.42 5.27
N GLU A 423 25.93 -1.61 4.76
CA GLU A 423 27.25 -1.89 4.15
C GLU A 423 27.47 -1.05 2.88
N ILE A 424 26.44 -0.84 2.06
CA ILE A 424 26.51 0.08 0.92
C ILE A 424 26.76 1.52 1.40
N TRP A 425 26.06 1.98 2.44
CA TRP A 425 26.25 3.33 2.95
C TRP A 425 27.62 3.54 3.60
N LYS A 426 28.23 2.53 4.21
CA LYS A 426 29.63 2.59 4.68
C LYS A 426 30.57 2.89 3.51
N LEU A 427 30.38 2.26 2.35
CA LEU A 427 31.16 2.53 1.14
C LEU A 427 30.94 3.96 0.64
N ILE A 428 29.67 4.40 0.56
CA ILE A 428 29.31 5.76 0.13
C ILE A 428 29.94 6.82 1.05
N SER A 429 29.82 6.66 2.37
CA SER A 429 30.41 7.60 3.34
C SER A 429 31.94 7.60 3.28
N ARG A 430 32.58 6.44 3.11
CA ARG A 430 34.05 6.36 2.93
C ARG A 430 34.50 7.03 1.64
N THR A 431 33.72 6.89 0.56
CA THR A 431 34.00 7.52 -0.74
C THR A 431 33.85 9.04 -0.65
N ASN A 432 32.83 9.55 0.04
CA ASN A 432 32.74 10.98 0.36
C ASN A 432 33.97 11.46 1.14
N LYS A 433 34.37 10.73 2.19
CA LYS A 433 35.56 11.07 2.97
C LYS A 433 36.86 11.05 2.15
N TYR A 434 36.96 10.14 1.17
CA TYR A 434 38.10 10.05 0.27
C TYR A 434 38.26 11.33 -0.58
N ILE A 435 37.16 12.01 -0.97
CA ILE A 435 37.25 13.34 -1.60
C ILE A 435 37.91 14.35 -0.68
N ASP A 436 37.54 14.36 0.60
CA ASP A 436 38.07 15.33 1.56
C ASP A 436 39.54 15.04 1.92
N GLU A 437 39.95 13.77 1.94
CA GLU A 437 41.33 13.34 2.21
C GLU A 437 42.27 13.57 1.03
N THR A 438 41.80 13.36 -0.21
CA THR A 438 42.61 13.53 -1.43
C THR A 438 42.65 14.97 -1.92
N THR A 439 41.69 15.80 -1.51
CA THR A 439 41.58 17.21 -1.89
C THR A 439 41.75 17.47 -3.40
N PRO A 440 40.89 16.93 -4.29
CA PRO A 440 41.06 17.04 -5.75
C PRO A 440 41.26 18.46 -6.29
N TRP A 441 40.67 19.45 -5.62
CA TRP A 441 40.81 20.88 -5.96
C TRP A 441 42.21 21.46 -5.68
N ILE A 442 43.03 20.79 -4.87
CA ILE A 442 44.45 21.12 -4.67
C ILE A 442 45.28 20.44 -5.75
N LEU A 443 45.08 19.13 -5.96
CA LEU A 443 45.77 18.36 -7.00
C LEU A 443 45.60 18.99 -8.40
N ALA A 444 44.39 19.48 -8.70
CA ALA A 444 44.08 20.15 -9.97
C ALA A 444 44.84 21.47 -10.23
N LYS A 445 45.60 21.99 -9.26
CA LYS A 445 46.42 23.20 -9.43
C LYS A 445 47.84 22.90 -9.88
N ASP A 446 48.28 21.64 -9.79
CA ASP A 446 49.62 21.21 -10.18
C ASP A 446 49.54 20.23 -11.35
N GLU A 447 50.04 20.63 -12.52
CA GLU A 447 50.00 19.80 -13.73
C GLU A 447 50.83 18.51 -13.57
N SER A 448 51.83 18.49 -12.67
CA SER A 448 52.61 17.28 -12.39
C SER A 448 51.83 16.21 -11.62
N GLU A 449 50.76 16.61 -10.93
CA GLU A 449 49.86 15.72 -10.15
C GLU A 449 48.64 15.27 -10.96
N LYS A 450 48.60 15.58 -12.27
CA LYS A 450 47.43 15.29 -13.12
C LYS A 450 47.07 13.82 -13.16
N GLU A 451 48.07 12.93 -13.21
CA GLU A 451 47.85 11.49 -13.24
C GLU A 451 47.30 10.97 -11.91
N LEU A 452 47.78 11.53 -10.78
CA LEU A 452 47.25 11.24 -9.46
C LEU A 452 45.79 11.73 -9.34
N LEU A 453 45.49 12.95 -9.78
CA LEU A 453 44.13 13.48 -9.80
C LEU A 453 43.19 12.60 -10.62
N GLU A 454 43.64 12.14 -11.79
CA GLU A 454 42.85 11.27 -12.66
C GLU A 454 42.56 9.93 -11.97
N SER A 455 43.56 9.34 -11.30
CA SER A 455 43.37 8.15 -10.45
C SER A 455 42.33 8.40 -9.36
N VAL A 456 42.42 9.52 -8.64
CA VAL A 456 41.44 9.88 -7.60
C VAL A 456 40.02 9.96 -8.17
N MET A 457 39.84 10.62 -9.33
CA MET A 457 38.51 10.69 -9.99
C MET A 457 38.02 9.32 -10.45
N TYR A 458 38.90 8.47 -10.96
CA TYR A 458 38.57 7.11 -11.34
C TYR A 458 38.04 6.30 -10.15
N HIS A 459 38.73 6.33 -9.01
CA HIS A 459 38.31 5.60 -7.81
C HIS A 459 36.95 6.08 -7.28
N LEU A 460 36.68 7.39 -7.31
CA LEU A 460 35.36 7.91 -6.96
C LEU A 460 34.27 7.32 -7.86
N LEU A 461 34.51 7.33 -9.17
CA LEU A 461 33.55 6.86 -10.17
C LEU A 461 33.31 5.34 -10.07
N GLU A 462 34.35 4.55 -9.86
CA GLU A 462 34.24 3.09 -9.68
C GLU A 462 33.49 2.74 -8.39
N ASN A 463 33.72 3.45 -7.28
CA ASN A 463 32.96 3.22 -6.05
C ASN A 463 31.47 3.62 -6.18
N ILE A 464 31.18 4.69 -6.94
CA ILE A 464 29.80 5.05 -7.29
C ILE A 464 29.15 3.94 -8.12
N ARG A 465 29.88 3.34 -9.08
CA ARG A 465 29.39 2.18 -9.86
C ARG A 465 29.07 0.99 -8.95
N PHE A 466 29.98 0.64 -8.03
CA PHE A 466 29.76 -0.43 -7.06
C PHE A 466 28.47 -0.19 -6.25
N ALA A 467 28.32 1.00 -5.67
CA ALA A 467 27.12 1.37 -4.92
C ALA A 467 25.85 1.28 -5.79
N ALA A 468 25.88 1.83 -7.01
CA ALA A 468 24.73 1.81 -7.92
C ALA A 468 24.30 0.38 -8.28
N VAL A 469 25.24 -0.51 -8.60
CA VAL A 469 24.93 -1.93 -8.89
C VAL A 469 24.31 -2.63 -7.69
N LEU A 470 24.89 -2.46 -6.49
CA LEU A 470 24.37 -3.08 -5.26
C LEU A 470 23.01 -2.50 -4.82
N LEU A 471 22.66 -1.28 -5.27
CA LEU A 471 21.37 -0.65 -4.97
C LEU A 471 20.22 -1.11 -5.88
N ARG A 472 20.50 -1.74 -7.03
CA ARG A 472 19.48 -2.20 -8.00
C ARG A 472 18.34 -3.04 -7.42
N PRO A 473 18.57 -3.90 -6.40
CA PRO A 473 17.48 -4.64 -5.77
C PRO A 473 16.53 -3.76 -4.94
N PHE A 474 17.01 -2.65 -4.37
CA PHE A 474 16.23 -1.80 -3.47
C PHE A 474 15.63 -0.60 -4.18
N LEU A 475 16.42 0.03 -5.04
CA LEU A 475 16.09 1.25 -5.76
C LEU A 475 15.98 0.94 -7.24
N THR A 476 14.85 1.30 -7.82
CA THR A 476 14.45 0.87 -9.17
C THR A 476 14.80 1.89 -10.24
N GLN A 477 14.93 3.16 -9.87
CA GLN A 477 15.21 4.26 -10.81
C GLN A 477 16.59 4.88 -10.60
N THR A 478 17.00 5.06 -9.34
CA THR A 478 18.22 5.77 -8.94
C THR A 478 19.50 5.13 -9.50
N PRO A 479 19.71 3.80 -9.44
CA PRO A 479 20.87 3.18 -10.06
C PRO A 479 21.02 3.52 -11.55
N TYR A 480 19.93 3.49 -12.31
CA TYR A 480 19.96 3.83 -13.74
C TYR A 480 20.19 5.32 -13.95
N LYS A 481 19.60 6.21 -13.14
CA LYS A 481 19.93 7.64 -13.16
C LYS A 481 21.40 7.91 -12.86
N ILE A 482 22.06 7.08 -12.04
CA ILE A 482 23.50 7.16 -11.80
C ILE A 482 24.26 6.70 -13.06
N PHE A 483 23.92 5.53 -13.60
CA PHE A 483 24.54 5.02 -14.82
C PHE A 483 24.41 5.97 -16.00
N ASP A 484 23.24 6.59 -16.20
CA ASP A 484 22.98 7.60 -17.23
C ASP A 484 23.91 8.81 -17.07
N GLN A 485 24.07 9.33 -15.85
CA GLN A 485 24.99 10.46 -15.62
C GLN A 485 26.46 10.05 -15.81
N MET A 486 26.80 8.78 -15.60
CA MET A 486 28.11 8.23 -15.93
C MET A 486 28.27 7.92 -17.43
N ASN A 487 27.20 7.97 -18.22
CA ASN A 487 27.09 7.38 -19.57
C ASN A 487 27.55 5.90 -19.62
N LEU A 488 27.30 5.15 -18.54
CA LEU A 488 27.66 3.74 -18.43
C LEU A 488 26.57 2.87 -19.03
N ASN A 489 26.58 2.67 -20.35
CA ASN A 489 25.55 1.90 -21.07
C ASN A 489 25.89 0.40 -21.22
N ASP A 490 27.03 -0.06 -20.71
CA ASP A 490 27.44 -1.46 -20.79
C ASP A 490 26.81 -2.28 -19.67
N ASP A 491 25.84 -3.13 -20.01
CA ASP A 491 25.18 -4.05 -19.08
C ASP A 491 26.16 -4.99 -18.35
N GLN A 492 27.32 -5.28 -18.96
CA GLN A 492 28.37 -6.10 -18.33
C GLN A 492 29.01 -5.39 -17.14
N LEU A 493 28.95 -4.06 -17.08
CA LEU A 493 29.47 -3.25 -15.98
C LEU A 493 28.40 -2.86 -14.96
N GLN A 494 27.14 -3.22 -15.23
CA GLN A 494 26.00 -2.96 -14.35
C GLN A 494 25.51 -4.22 -13.59
N ASN A 495 26.11 -5.40 -13.84
CA ASN A 495 25.67 -6.67 -13.24
C ASN A 495 26.44 -7.02 -11.95
N PHE A 496 25.97 -8.03 -11.20
CA PHE A 496 26.58 -8.42 -9.91
C PHE A 496 28.00 -8.99 -10.06
N GLU A 497 28.26 -9.72 -11.14
CA GLU A 497 29.56 -10.36 -11.39
C GLU A 497 30.66 -9.32 -11.67
N SER A 498 30.30 -8.18 -12.25
CA SER A 498 31.19 -7.04 -12.52
C SER A 498 31.81 -6.42 -11.26
N LEU A 499 31.30 -6.79 -10.09
CA LEU A 499 31.80 -6.33 -8.79
C LEU A 499 32.79 -7.32 -8.16
N ASN A 500 33.06 -8.47 -8.79
CA ASN A 500 34.04 -9.46 -8.29
C ASN A 500 35.48 -8.96 -8.39
N THR A 501 35.73 -7.99 -9.26
CA THR A 501 37.03 -7.37 -9.49
C THR A 501 36.87 -5.87 -9.53
N TYR A 502 37.78 -5.16 -8.86
CA TYR A 502 37.83 -3.70 -8.92
C TYR A 502 38.49 -3.24 -10.22
N GLY A 503 38.18 -2.03 -10.67
CA GLY A 503 38.92 -1.40 -11.77
C GLY A 503 38.41 -1.76 -13.16
N GLN A 504 37.11 -2.04 -13.30
CA GLN A 504 36.53 -2.51 -14.57
C GLN A 504 36.13 -1.40 -15.54
N LEU A 505 36.07 -0.14 -15.09
CA LEU A 505 35.78 0.99 -15.97
C LEU A 505 36.95 1.21 -16.95
N GLY A 506 36.63 1.15 -18.25
CA GLY A 506 37.53 1.58 -19.31
C GLY A 506 37.56 3.11 -19.44
N GLN A 507 37.91 3.59 -20.63
CA GLN A 507 37.73 5.01 -20.95
C GLN A 507 36.25 5.36 -20.91
N ILE A 508 35.90 6.42 -20.17
CA ILE A 508 34.52 6.85 -19.99
C ILE A 508 34.38 8.36 -20.15
N LYS A 509 33.25 8.79 -20.71
CA LYS A 509 32.88 10.20 -20.81
C LYS A 509 31.59 10.42 -20.04
N VAL A 510 31.63 11.15 -18.93
CA VAL A 510 30.44 11.43 -18.12
C VAL A 510 29.53 12.48 -18.78
N THR A 511 28.30 12.65 -18.28
CA THR A 511 27.39 13.70 -18.78
C THR A 511 27.95 15.10 -18.53
N GLU A 512 27.76 16.02 -19.48
CA GLU A 512 28.16 17.42 -19.35
C GLU A 512 27.34 18.18 -18.29
N THR A 513 26.10 17.73 -18.04
CA THR A 513 25.14 18.42 -17.17
C THR A 513 24.62 17.50 -16.06
N PRO A 514 25.40 17.29 -14.98
CA PRO A 514 24.94 16.46 -13.86
C PRO A 514 23.74 17.08 -13.16
N THR A 515 22.73 16.28 -12.89
CA THR A 515 21.48 16.71 -12.24
C THR A 515 21.34 16.06 -10.86
N PRO A 516 20.88 16.80 -9.82
CA PRO A 516 20.56 16.18 -8.53
C PRO A 516 19.54 15.05 -8.69
N ILE A 517 19.86 13.87 -8.15
CA ILE A 517 18.99 12.69 -8.26
C ILE A 517 17.80 12.81 -7.30
N PHE A 518 18.04 13.37 -6.11
CA PHE A 518 17.05 13.59 -5.08
C PHE A 518 16.97 15.08 -4.74
N PRO A 519 15.76 15.66 -4.63
CA PRO A 519 15.60 17.02 -4.14
C PRO A 519 15.87 17.07 -2.63
N ARG A 520 16.37 18.21 -2.14
CA ARG A 520 16.46 18.47 -0.71
C ARG A 520 15.12 18.98 -0.19
N LEU A 521 14.62 18.33 0.84
CA LEU A 521 13.31 18.58 1.43
C LEU A 521 13.40 19.50 2.65
N ASP A 522 12.41 20.37 2.81
CA ASP A 522 12.23 21.19 4.02
C ASP A 522 11.63 20.31 5.12
N ALA A 523 12.45 19.90 6.09
CA ALA A 523 12.08 18.86 7.05
C ALA A 523 10.81 19.18 7.84
N GLU A 524 10.66 20.43 8.30
CA GLU A 524 9.50 20.83 9.11
C GLU A 524 8.21 20.78 8.27
N LYS A 525 8.23 21.37 7.07
CA LYS A 525 7.04 21.40 6.19
C LYS A 525 6.64 20.02 5.71
N GLU A 526 7.61 19.17 5.38
CA GLU A 526 7.32 17.84 4.85
C GLU A 526 6.84 16.87 5.94
N VAL A 527 7.38 16.98 7.15
CA VAL A 527 6.87 16.24 8.31
C VAL A 527 5.42 16.65 8.63
N GLU A 528 5.12 17.94 8.58
CA GLU A 528 3.76 18.45 8.79
C GLU A 528 2.80 17.93 7.72
N PHE A 529 3.19 18.00 6.44
CA PHE A 529 2.39 17.46 5.34
C PHE A 529 2.04 15.97 5.51
N ILE A 530 3.04 15.13 5.85
CA ILE A 530 2.77 13.70 6.05
C ILE A 530 1.78 13.51 7.20
N LYS A 531 1.96 14.21 8.32
CA LYS A 531 1.04 14.13 9.47
C LYS A 531 -0.38 14.56 9.10
N GLU A 532 -0.54 15.61 8.31
CA GLU A 532 -1.85 16.05 7.81
C GLU A 532 -2.48 15.03 6.86
N SER A 533 -1.69 14.42 5.97
CA SER A 533 -2.18 13.42 5.01
C SER A 533 -2.66 12.12 5.66
N MET A 534 -2.20 11.83 6.88
CA MET A 534 -2.63 10.67 7.66
C MET A 534 -3.98 10.88 8.33
N GLN A 535 -4.34 12.14 8.62
CA GLN A 535 -5.63 12.45 9.22
C GLN A 535 -6.75 12.17 8.22
N PRO A 536 -7.91 11.68 8.68
CA PRO A 536 -9.09 11.62 7.81
C PRO A 536 -9.35 13.02 7.26
N ALA A 537 -9.69 13.11 5.97
CA ALA A 537 -9.98 14.37 5.31
C ALA A 537 -10.86 15.23 6.23
N LYS A 538 -10.39 16.43 6.59
CA LYS A 538 -11.20 17.39 7.33
C LYS A 538 -12.50 17.54 6.54
N VAL A 539 -13.61 17.13 7.15
CA VAL A 539 -14.93 17.58 6.72
C VAL A 539 -14.80 19.10 6.73
N GLU A 540 -14.94 19.74 5.57
CA GLU A 540 -14.97 21.20 5.50
C GLU A 540 -15.91 21.68 6.60
N GLU A 541 -15.38 22.43 7.56
CA GLU A 541 -16.19 23.02 8.62
C GLU A 541 -17.32 23.78 7.94
N ALA A 542 -18.54 23.32 8.18
CA ALA A 542 -19.74 23.99 7.72
C ALA A 542 -19.62 25.47 8.13
N VAL A 543 -19.80 26.36 7.16
CA VAL A 543 -19.97 27.80 7.39
C VAL A 543 -20.88 27.95 8.62
N PRO A 544 -20.48 28.68 9.67
CA PRO A 544 -21.23 28.71 10.92
C PRO A 544 -22.69 29.03 10.63
N SER A 545 -23.57 28.09 10.95
CA SER A 545 -25.00 28.25 10.76
C SER A 545 -25.48 29.42 11.60
N LYS A 546 -26.48 30.15 11.12
CA LYS A 546 -27.20 31.13 11.95
C LYS A 546 -27.69 30.44 13.23
N GLU A 547 -27.88 31.22 14.29
CA GLU A 547 -28.46 30.74 15.54
C GLU A 547 -29.76 29.98 15.28
N GLU A 548 -29.97 28.89 16.02
CA GLU A 548 -31.19 28.09 15.92
C GLU A 548 -32.40 28.95 16.32
N ILE A 549 -33.45 28.90 15.49
CA ILE A 549 -34.73 29.55 15.78
C ILE A 549 -35.78 28.49 16.13
N THR A 550 -36.77 28.85 16.94
CA THR A 550 -37.92 27.98 17.21
C THR A 550 -38.87 27.93 16.01
N ILE A 551 -39.68 26.87 15.91
CA ILE A 551 -40.73 26.74 14.89
C ILE A 551 -41.72 27.92 14.96
N ASP A 552 -42.01 28.43 16.17
CA ASP A 552 -42.88 29.61 16.37
C ASP A 552 -42.34 30.86 15.67
N THR A 553 -41.02 30.95 15.46
CA THR A 553 -40.39 32.07 14.74
C THR A 553 -40.57 31.90 13.22
N PHE A 554 -40.56 30.68 12.72
CA PHE A 554 -40.82 30.38 11.31
C PHE A 554 -42.31 30.55 10.98
N ASP A 555 -43.21 30.11 11.85
CA ASP A 555 -44.67 30.24 11.70
C ASP A 555 -45.15 31.71 11.64
N GLN A 556 -44.33 32.66 12.11
CA GLN A 556 -44.60 34.08 11.96
C GLN A 556 -44.39 34.60 10.54
N ILE A 557 -43.78 33.84 9.64
CA ILE A 557 -43.48 34.25 8.27
C ILE A 557 -44.58 33.74 7.34
N GLU A 558 -45.27 34.65 6.64
CA GLU A 558 -46.27 34.28 5.64
C GLU A 558 -45.60 34.09 4.28
N LEU A 559 -45.49 32.83 3.84
CA LEU A 559 -44.95 32.45 2.54
C LEU A 559 -46.09 32.04 1.60
N LYS A 560 -46.17 32.67 0.43
CA LYS A 560 -47.17 32.35 -0.60
C LYS A 560 -46.53 32.13 -1.96
N VAL A 561 -47.14 31.25 -2.75
CA VAL A 561 -46.76 31.05 -4.15
C VAL A 561 -47.35 32.16 -5.02
N ALA A 562 -46.53 32.78 -5.86
CA ALA A 562 -46.96 33.82 -6.79
C ALA A 562 -46.38 33.58 -8.19
N THR A 563 -47.07 34.05 -9.23
CA THR A 563 -46.54 34.07 -10.60
C THR A 563 -45.97 35.45 -10.91
N ILE A 564 -44.77 35.52 -11.48
CA ILE A 564 -44.22 36.78 -11.97
C ILE A 564 -44.94 37.16 -13.27
N ILE A 565 -45.62 38.30 -13.28
CA ILE A 565 -46.45 38.74 -14.42
C ILE A 565 -45.83 39.91 -15.20
N ASP A 566 -44.95 40.67 -14.57
CA ASP A 566 -44.21 41.77 -15.20
C ASP A 566 -42.90 42.00 -14.46
N ALA A 567 -41.89 42.46 -15.18
CA ALA A 567 -40.59 42.81 -14.60
C ALA A 567 -39.93 43.91 -15.43
N ASP A 568 -39.28 44.86 -14.75
CA ASP A 568 -38.50 45.93 -15.39
C ASP A 568 -37.30 46.34 -14.52
N HIS A 569 -36.31 47.00 -15.10
CA HIS A 569 -35.19 47.56 -14.34
C HIS A 569 -35.63 48.79 -13.53
N VAL A 570 -35.13 48.90 -12.29
CA VAL A 570 -35.33 50.11 -11.49
C VAL A 570 -34.45 51.24 -12.05
N LYS A 571 -35.05 52.40 -12.37
CA LYS A 571 -34.33 53.56 -12.89
C LYS A 571 -33.20 53.97 -11.95
N LYS A 572 -31.98 54.10 -12.51
CA LYS A 572 -30.74 54.47 -11.78
C LYS A 572 -30.25 53.44 -10.74
N ALA A 573 -30.72 52.18 -10.77
CA ALA A 573 -30.21 51.12 -9.91
C ALA A 573 -29.88 49.84 -10.73
N LYS A 574 -28.59 49.63 -11.01
CA LYS A 574 -28.11 48.54 -11.89
C LYS A 574 -28.36 47.12 -11.34
N LYS A 575 -28.53 46.98 -10.02
CA LYS A 575 -28.69 45.69 -9.34
C LYS A 575 -30.15 45.31 -9.07
N LEU A 576 -31.13 46.18 -9.35
CA LEU A 576 -32.51 45.98 -8.91
C LEU A 576 -33.46 45.77 -10.08
N LEU A 577 -34.30 44.74 -9.96
CA LEU A 577 -35.50 44.55 -10.78
C LEU A 577 -36.73 44.94 -9.96
N LYS A 578 -37.68 45.59 -10.64
CA LYS A 578 -39.03 45.86 -10.18
C LYS A 578 -39.93 44.79 -10.77
N ILE A 579 -40.51 43.95 -9.92
CA ILE A 579 -41.22 42.73 -10.31
C ILE A 579 -42.66 42.85 -9.84
N GLN A 580 -43.63 42.62 -10.72
CA GLN A 580 -45.02 42.44 -10.36
C GLN A 580 -45.31 40.95 -10.23
N VAL A 581 -45.85 40.57 -9.07
CA VAL A 581 -46.26 39.19 -8.80
C VAL A 581 -47.77 39.11 -8.61
N ASP A 582 -48.35 38.03 -9.11
CA ASP A 582 -49.76 37.68 -8.96
C ASP A 582 -49.90 36.55 -7.93
N LEU A 583 -50.56 36.87 -6.81
CA LEU A 583 -50.90 35.94 -5.73
C LEU A 583 -52.29 35.32 -5.93
N GLY A 584 -52.98 35.63 -7.02
CA GLY A 584 -54.31 35.10 -7.36
C GLY A 584 -55.44 35.99 -6.86
N ASP A 585 -55.43 36.36 -5.57
CA ASP A 585 -56.38 37.29 -4.95
C ASP A 585 -55.91 38.75 -5.02
N GLU A 586 -54.60 38.98 -5.03
CA GLU A 586 -54.00 40.30 -5.15
C GLU A 586 -52.72 40.31 -6.00
N LYS A 587 -52.29 41.51 -6.39
CA LYS A 587 -51.01 41.74 -7.08
C LYS A 587 -50.12 42.61 -6.22
N ARG A 588 -48.81 42.32 -6.22
CA ARG A 588 -47.83 43.06 -5.42
C ARG A 588 -46.60 43.45 -6.23
N GLN A 589 -46.03 44.60 -5.88
CA GLN A 589 -44.73 45.02 -6.39
C GLN A 589 -43.61 44.58 -5.45
N ILE A 590 -42.60 43.90 -5.99
CA ILE A 590 -41.40 43.49 -5.26
C ILE A 590 -40.18 44.04 -5.97
N VAL A 591 -39.30 44.69 -5.20
CA VAL A 591 -38.00 45.15 -5.71
C VAL A 591 -36.94 44.17 -5.23
N SER A 592 -36.26 43.50 -6.16
CA SER A 592 -35.32 42.42 -5.86
C SER A 592 -33.93 42.65 -6.46
N GLY A 593 -32.88 42.28 -5.71
CA GLY A 593 -31.46 42.47 -6.02
C GLY A 593 -30.88 41.53 -7.08
N ILE A 594 -31.69 41.02 -7.99
CA ILE A 594 -31.33 39.91 -8.89
C ILE A 594 -30.97 40.34 -10.31
N ALA A 595 -30.88 41.65 -10.59
CA ALA A 595 -30.68 42.16 -11.95
C ALA A 595 -29.30 41.82 -12.55
N GLU A 596 -28.33 41.42 -11.73
CA GLU A 596 -27.02 40.94 -12.20
C GLU A 596 -27.09 39.49 -12.73
N TYR A 597 -28.12 38.74 -12.35
CA TYR A 597 -28.27 37.31 -12.68
C TYR A 597 -29.40 37.02 -13.66
N TYR A 598 -30.42 37.88 -13.73
CA TYR A 598 -31.60 37.68 -14.57
C TYR A 598 -31.95 38.94 -15.34
N LYS A 599 -32.33 38.78 -16.61
CA LYS A 599 -33.03 39.82 -17.36
C LYS A 599 -34.53 39.76 -17.03
N PRO A 600 -35.27 40.89 -17.13
CA PRO A 600 -36.71 40.89 -16.87
C PRO A 600 -37.50 39.84 -17.64
N GLU A 601 -37.12 39.61 -18.90
CA GLU A 601 -37.73 38.64 -19.81
C GLU A 601 -37.61 37.19 -19.31
N ASP A 602 -36.52 36.87 -18.61
CA ASP A 602 -36.16 35.50 -18.23
C ASP A 602 -36.96 34.98 -17.02
N ILE A 603 -37.70 35.86 -16.34
CA ILE A 603 -38.38 35.57 -15.08
C ILE A 603 -39.90 35.68 -15.17
N ILE A 604 -40.43 36.34 -16.21
CA ILE A 604 -41.87 36.44 -16.46
C ILE A 604 -42.44 35.04 -16.70
N GLY A 605 -43.57 34.73 -16.04
CA GLY A 605 -44.24 33.44 -16.08
C GLY A 605 -43.73 32.41 -15.07
N LYS A 606 -42.61 32.66 -14.38
CA LYS A 606 -42.13 31.75 -13.32
C LYS A 606 -43.01 31.84 -12.07
N LYS A 607 -43.28 30.68 -11.46
CA LYS A 607 -43.87 30.59 -10.13
C LYS A 607 -42.78 30.59 -9.07
N VAL A 608 -42.88 31.51 -8.10
CA VAL A 608 -41.88 31.74 -7.06
C VAL A 608 -42.54 31.79 -5.69
N ILE A 609 -41.73 31.64 -4.65
CA ILE A 609 -42.16 31.81 -3.25
C ILE A 609 -41.91 33.26 -2.85
N VAL A 610 -42.94 33.88 -2.29
CA VAL A 610 -42.94 35.27 -1.84
C VAL A 610 -43.24 35.33 -0.35
N VAL A 611 -42.44 36.08 0.40
CA VAL A 611 -42.77 36.50 1.76
C VAL A 611 -43.74 37.68 1.69
N THR A 612 -44.97 37.50 2.16
CA THR A 612 -46.07 38.47 2.00
C THR A 612 -46.37 39.28 3.25
N ASN A 613 -45.91 38.92 4.43
CA ASN A 613 -46.16 39.69 5.66
C ASN A 613 -44.97 40.55 6.11
N LEU A 614 -44.01 40.83 5.22
CA LEU A 614 -42.97 41.81 5.46
C LEU A 614 -43.54 43.23 5.40
N LYS A 615 -43.08 44.10 6.31
CA LYS A 615 -43.38 45.53 6.27
C LYS A 615 -42.87 46.11 4.96
N SER A 616 -43.73 46.82 4.22
CA SER A 616 -43.33 47.42 2.95
C SER A 616 -42.20 48.44 3.15
N VAL A 617 -41.25 48.44 2.22
CA VAL A 617 -40.08 49.34 2.23
C VAL A 617 -39.96 50.06 0.90
N ASN A 618 -39.45 51.30 0.92
CA ASN A 618 -39.11 52.03 -0.31
C ASN A 618 -37.64 51.79 -0.65
N LEU A 619 -37.38 51.14 -1.79
CA LEU A 619 -36.05 50.86 -2.29
C LEU A 619 -35.81 51.69 -3.55
N ARG A 620 -34.88 52.65 -3.47
CA ARG A 620 -34.50 53.53 -4.58
C ARG A 620 -35.68 54.25 -5.27
N GLY A 621 -36.72 54.59 -4.49
CA GLY A 621 -37.91 55.32 -4.96
C GLY A 621 -39.06 54.41 -5.41
N GLU A 622 -38.87 53.09 -5.41
CA GLU A 622 -39.92 52.11 -5.72
C GLU A 622 -40.37 51.39 -4.44
N LYS A 623 -41.68 51.16 -4.30
CA LYS A 623 -42.24 50.44 -3.16
C LYS A 623 -42.03 48.93 -3.35
N SER A 624 -41.51 48.24 -2.33
CA SER A 624 -41.42 46.78 -2.25
C SER A 624 -42.33 46.26 -1.15
N GLU A 625 -43.25 45.37 -1.52
CA GLU A 625 -44.35 44.88 -0.67
C GLU A 625 -44.22 43.40 -0.33
N GLY A 626 -42.99 42.87 -0.45
CA GLY A 626 -42.63 41.51 -0.14
C GLY A 626 -41.19 41.21 -0.52
N MET A 627 -40.81 39.94 -0.43
CA MET A 627 -39.49 39.44 -0.83
C MET A 627 -39.65 38.13 -1.58
N ILE A 628 -38.96 37.98 -2.72
CA ILE A 628 -38.87 36.71 -3.44
C ILE A 628 -37.67 35.93 -2.92
N LEU A 629 -37.81 34.61 -2.76
CA LEU A 629 -36.72 33.75 -2.30
C LEU A 629 -35.77 33.32 -3.43
N SER A 630 -34.48 33.33 -3.12
CA SER A 630 -33.39 32.91 -4.01
C SER A 630 -32.32 32.16 -3.21
N ALA A 631 -31.68 31.18 -3.85
CA ALA A 631 -30.56 30.43 -3.28
C ALA A 631 -29.24 30.93 -3.88
N GLU A 632 -28.20 31.05 -3.06
CA GLU A 632 -26.85 31.46 -3.49
C GLU A 632 -25.81 30.45 -2.98
N LYS A 633 -24.91 30.02 -3.88
CA LYS A 633 -23.71 29.27 -3.54
C LYS A 633 -22.59 29.67 -4.51
N ASP A 634 -21.38 29.88 -4.00
CA ASP A 634 -20.18 30.19 -4.80
C ASP A 634 -20.36 31.36 -5.80
N GLY A 635 -21.12 32.39 -5.40
CA GLY A 635 -21.41 33.56 -6.23
C GLY A 635 -22.45 33.35 -7.35
N GLN A 636 -23.15 32.20 -7.36
CA GLN A 636 -24.25 31.93 -8.29
C GLN A 636 -25.60 32.03 -7.57
N LEU A 637 -26.43 32.99 -7.97
CA LEU A 637 -27.78 33.20 -7.43
C LEU A 637 -28.85 32.59 -8.34
N THR A 638 -29.71 31.75 -7.76
CA THR A 638 -30.82 31.10 -8.47
C THR A 638 -32.17 31.42 -7.80
N LEU A 639 -33.16 31.82 -8.59
CA LEU A 639 -34.53 32.00 -8.10
C LEU A 639 -35.15 30.66 -7.67
N VAL A 640 -35.72 30.62 -6.46
CA VAL A 640 -36.46 29.45 -5.98
C VAL A 640 -37.81 29.42 -6.69
N SER A 641 -37.95 28.47 -7.61
CA SER A 641 -39.18 28.28 -8.38
C SER A 641 -39.93 27.03 -7.92
N VAL A 642 -41.25 27.05 -8.08
CA VAL A 642 -42.12 25.92 -7.73
C VAL A 642 -42.81 25.37 -8.98
N PRO A 643 -43.28 24.10 -8.96
CA PRO A 643 -44.00 23.52 -10.09
C PRO A 643 -45.20 24.37 -10.52
N SER A 644 -45.41 24.46 -11.84
CA SER A 644 -46.49 25.27 -12.43
C SER A 644 -47.91 24.84 -12.01
N SER A 645 -48.06 23.61 -11.51
CA SER A 645 -49.32 23.05 -11.01
C SER A 645 -49.82 23.66 -9.70
N ILE A 646 -48.95 24.33 -8.92
CA ILE A 646 -49.34 24.93 -7.64
C ILE A 646 -50.10 26.22 -7.87
N ILE A 647 -51.27 26.40 -7.23
CA ILE A 647 -52.16 27.55 -7.43
C ILE A 647 -51.56 28.82 -6.80
N ASN A 648 -51.68 29.97 -7.45
CA ASN A 648 -51.23 31.25 -6.87
C ASN A 648 -52.00 31.51 -5.55
N GLY A 649 -51.29 32.03 -4.54
CA GLY A 649 -51.84 32.29 -3.21
C GLY A 649 -51.77 31.10 -2.25
N SER A 650 -51.33 29.93 -2.72
CA SER A 650 -51.09 28.76 -1.86
C SER A 650 -50.07 29.10 -0.78
N ILE A 651 -50.39 28.77 0.47
CA ILE A 651 -49.50 28.97 1.63
C ILE A 651 -48.43 27.88 1.63
N VAL A 652 -47.18 28.29 1.72
CA VAL A 652 -46.03 27.39 1.93
C VAL A 652 -45.82 27.27 3.44
N LYS A 653 -45.84 26.04 3.95
CA LYS A 653 -45.68 25.72 5.37
C LYS A 653 -44.53 24.75 5.58
#